data_AF-A0AAU4D5B1-F1
#
_entry.id   AF-A0AAU4D5B1-F1
#
_cell.length_a   1.000
_cell.length_b   1.000
_cell.length_c   1.000
_cell.angle_alpha   90.00
_cell.angle_beta   90.00
_cell.angle_gamma   90.00
#
_symmetry.space_group_name_H-M   'P 1'
#
loop_
_entity.id
_entity.type
_entity.pdbx_description
1 polymer ?
#
loop_
_entity_poly.entity_id
_entity_poly.type
_entity_poly.pdbx_seq_one_letter_code
_entity_poly.pdbx_strand_id
1 'polypeptide(L)'
;MSENHGKARHRRRKTALVAGVPLALAAASTMAYGTVFGVFGEDAQPRAAAATASWAAESADGFASVNALGQNGTYGGRDGKTVTVKTLADLEKYATAAEPYVIVVAATITMNPVGKEIKVASDKTIVGSGTSGHIVGGGFFLGSGVHNVIIRNLTIRDSYQGTWNDKDHDFDAIQMDGAHHVWIDHNDLRHMADGLIDSRKDTTYVTVSWNRLSQNNKTFGIGWTTNTTADLTIHHNWFRETEQRNPSTDNVAHAHLYNNFLEDVSGTDITSSYGNYARGNTKMVLENSYFQGMRNPVTKDSTAALVQRGNVFSGTSGRNESGGTAFDPKTYYPYTLDKTADVPALLKSGTGPRSSIGTTATAKAAAATTLTVAKDGSGQYTSVQKAVDAVPANNASRVVISVKPGTYREVVKVPSNKPHVTIQGSGGSRKDTTIVYGNAAGMQKPDGSGTYGTPGSATMSIQSDDSQVRNLTVTNDFDEAANQSLSGHQAVALLTQADRIVLDGVIVDGDQDTLELETAAKDKVGRVYVTNSYVMGNVDFIFGRATVVVDKSIITLKKRWNGTSAGYVTAPSTAANHKGILINRTTVNGDVSAASFFLGRNWHPGGDTTVDPQTTVRNSTLSAAIKTTPWSDMGGFSWKDDRFAEYKNTGAGSGSASSNRPQLTDAQAADQEVADWLGGWTPGT
;
A
#
# COMPACT_ATOMS: atom_id res chain seq x y z
N MET A 1 39.50 2.26 66.40
CA MET A 1 38.99 3.11 67.50
C MET A 1 37.54 3.43 67.15
N SER A 2 36.47 3.20 67.91
CA SER A 2 36.19 2.45 69.16
C SER A 2 34.65 2.43 69.31
N GLU A 3 33.93 1.50 69.96
CA GLU A 3 34.22 0.24 70.68
C GLU A 3 32.85 -0.51 70.90
N ASN A 4 32.66 -1.63 71.62
CA ASN A 4 33.50 -2.43 72.52
C ASN A 4 33.22 -3.97 72.31
N HIS A 5 33.04 -4.73 73.38
CA HIS A 5 32.70 -6.15 73.52
C HIS A 5 31.28 -6.33 74.10
N GLY A 6 30.62 -7.51 74.11
CA GLY A 6 30.96 -8.83 73.57
C GLY A 6 30.07 -9.96 74.19
N LYS A 7 30.20 -11.18 73.64
CA LYS A 7 30.05 -12.55 74.24
C LYS A 7 29.14 -12.78 75.48
N ALA A 8 28.42 -13.90 75.64
CA ALA A 8 28.18 -15.10 74.80
C ALA A 8 27.23 -16.10 75.53
N ARG A 9 26.95 -17.23 74.85
CA ARG A 9 26.64 -18.61 75.33
C ARG A 9 25.21 -19.15 75.16
N HIS A 10 25.16 -20.22 74.37
CA HIS A 10 24.05 -21.13 74.16
C HIS A 10 23.45 -21.74 75.43
N ARG A 11 22.14 -22.04 75.37
CA ARG A 11 21.62 -23.35 75.79
C ARG A 11 20.49 -23.81 74.85
N ARG A 12 20.55 -25.07 74.42
CA ARG A 12 19.56 -25.75 73.56
C ARG A 12 18.43 -26.34 74.41
N ARG A 13 17.16 -26.23 73.98
CA ARG A 13 16.27 -27.30 73.44
C ARG A 13 14.77 -27.14 73.81
N LYS A 14 13.90 -27.40 72.81
CA LYS A 14 12.46 -27.77 72.91
C LYS A 14 11.51 -26.65 73.42
N THR A 15 10.25 -26.50 72.96
CA THR A 15 9.43 -27.26 71.98
C THR A 15 8.41 -26.33 71.28
N ALA A 16 7.77 -26.83 70.21
CA ALA A 16 6.79 -26.15 69.35
C ALA A 16 5.63 -25.42 70.06
N LEU A 17 5.14 -24.31 69.48
CA LEU A 17 3.95 -24.28 68.61
C LEU A 17 3.75 -22.86 68.01
N VAL A 18 3.65 -22.73 66.67
CA VAL A 18 3.12 -21.52 66.00
C VAL A 18 2.31 -21.98 64.79
N ALA A 19 1.12 -21.39 64.60
CA ALA A 19 0.21 -21.72 63.51
C ALA A 19 0.03 -20.53 62.54
N GLY A 20 -0.09 -20.84 61.26
CA GLY A 20 -0.56 -19.95 60.18
C GLY A 20 0.48 -18.98 59.60
N VAL A 21 0.53 -18.72 58.28
CA VAL A 21 -0.08 -19.38 57.11
C VAL A 21 0.95 -19.24 55.97
N PRO A 22 1.23 -20.27 55.13
CA PRO A 22 2.36 -20.23 54.22
C PRO A 22 2.07 -19.58 52.86
N LEU A 23 3.00 -18.74 52.43
CA LEU A 23 3.33 -18.53 51.02
C LEU A 23 4.26 -19.67 50.58
N ALA A 24 4.00 -20.35 49.45
CA ALA A 24 5.01 -20.83 48.48
C ALA A 24 4.49 -21.89 47.48
N LEU A 25 5.04 -21.80 46.27
CA LEU A 25 5.37 -22.83 45.28
C LEU A 25 4.79 -24.26 45.48
N ALA A 26 4.05 -24.72 44.48
CA ALA A 26 3.90 -26.15 44.17
C ALA A 26 4.84 -26.53 43.02
N ALA A 27 5.52 -27.68 43.16
CA ALA A 27 6.37 -28.26 42.13
C ALA A 27 5.89 -29.68 41.77
N ALA A 28 6.01 -29.99 40.47
CA ALA A 28 6.30 -31.31 39.90
C ALA A 28 5.51 -32.58 40.34
N SER A 29 4.85 -33.17 39.33
CA SER A 29 4.85 -34.61 39.01
C SER A 29 4.04 -35.61 39.86
N THR A 30 3.03 -36.21 39.22
CA THR A 30 2.71 -37.66 39.33
C THR A 30 2.17 -38.19 38.01
N MET A 31 2.69 -39.33 37.54
CA MET A 31 2.10 -40.11 36.44
C MET A 31 0.98 -41.02 36.97
N ALA A 32 0.00 -41.33 36.12
CA ALA A 32 -0.81 -42.55 36.24
C ALA A 32 -0.99 -43.16 34.84
N TYR A 33 -0.66 -44.45 34.72
CA TYR A 33 -0.82 -45.23 33.48
C TYR A 33 -2.28 -45.63 33.26
N GLY A 34 -2.72 -45.64 31.99
CA GLY A 34 -4.00 -46.20 31.56
C GLY A 34 -3.86 -46.83 30.18
N THR A 35 -3.60 -48.13 30.12
CA THR A 35 -3.34 -48.87 28.87
C THR A 35 -4.62 -49.31 28.19
N VAL A 36 -4.81 -48.94 26.92
CA VAL A 36 -5.59 -49.72 25.95
C VAL A 36 -4.77 -49.82 24.66
N PHE A 37 -4.51 -51.05 24.21
CA PHE A 37 -3.85 -51.31 22.92
C PHE A 37 -4.85 -51.16 21.77
N GLY A 38 -4.45 -50.43 20.73
CA GLY A 38 -5.19 -50.28 19.48
C GLY A 38 -4.26 -49.78 18.39
N VAL A 39 -3.77 -50.70 17.55
CA VAL A 39 -2.91 -50.40 16.41
C VAL A 39 -3.70 -49.60 15.36
N PHE A 40 -3.10 -48.55 14.78
CA PHE A 40 -3.08 -48.19 13.35
C PHE A 40 -2.65 -46.72 13.14
N GLY A 41 -1.83 -46.46 12.12
CA GLY A 41 -1.65 -45.13 11.51
C GLY A 41 -0.43 -44.31 11.95
N GLU A 42 0.52 -44.14 11.04
CA GLU A 42 1.23 -42.86 10.88
C GLU A 42 0.21 -41.77 10.43
N ASP A 43 0.64 -40.50 10.41
CA ASP A 43 -0.16 -39.29 10.08
C ASP A 43 -1.19 -38.81 11.11
N ALA A 44 -0.68 -38.19 12.19
CA ALA A 44 -1.44 -37.22 12.99
C ALA A 44 -0.55 -36.13 13.62
N GLN A 45 0.09 -35.28 12.81
CA GLN A 45 0.49 -33.97 13.35
C GLN A 45 -0.77 -33.12 13.59
N PRO A 46 -0.93 -32.47 14.76
CA PRO A 46 -2.06 -31.58 14.99
C PRO A 46 -1.95 -30.37 14.07
N ARG A 47 -2.80 -30.33 13.05
CA ARG A 47 -2.94 -29.17 12.15
C ARG A 47 -3.28 -27.95 12.99
N ALA A 48 -2.31 -27.04 13.15
CA ALA A 48 -2.53 -25.78 13.83
C ALA A 48 -3.73 -25.07 13.19
N ALA A 49 -4.75 -24.77 14.00
CA ALA A 49 -5.87 -23.97 13.55
C ALA A 49 -5.34 -22.61 13.08
N ALA A 50 -5.61 -22.24 11.82
CA ALA A 50 -5.15 -20.98 11.28
C ALA A 50 -5.77 -19.84 12.10
N ALA A 51 -4.91 -18.98 12.67
CA ALA A 51 -5.38 -17.82 13.42
C ALA A 51 -6.21 -16.92 12.49
N THR A 52 -7.47 -16.67 12.86
CA THR A 52 -8.36 -15.76 12.14
C THR A 52 -7.74 -14.37 12.11
N ALA A 53 -7.61 -13.78 10.91
CA ALA A 53 -7.07 -12.43 10.76
C ALA A 53 -7.94 -11.42 11.54
N SER A 54 -7.33 -10.39 12.13
CA SER A 54 -8.06 -9.48 13.05
C SER A 54 -9.28 -8.81 12.39
N TRP A 55 -9.15 -8.37 11.14
CA TRP A 55 -10.25 -7.78 10.36
C TRP A 55 -11.41 -8.75 10.09
N ALA A 56 -11.17 -10.06 10.18
CA ALA A 56 -12.20 -11.09 9.99
C ALA A 56 -12.98 -11.38 11.28
N ALA A 57 -12.47 -10.92 12.43
CA ALA A 57 -13.12 -11.06 13.74
C ALA A 57 -13.85 -9.78 14.19
N GLU A 58 -13.61 -8.65 13.52
CA GLU A 58 -14.27 -7.37 13.78
C GLU A 58 -15.79 -7.47 13.64
N SER A 59 -16.50 -6.81 14.57
CA SER A 59 -17.94 -6.60 14.53
C SER A 59 -18.23 -5.14 14.20
N ALA A 60 -19.40 -4.87 13.63
CA ALA A 60 -19.85 -3.52 13.35
C ALA A 60 -19.99 -2.67 14.63
N ASP A 61 -19.88 -1.36 14.46
CA ASP A 61 -20.43 -0.35 15.36
C ASP A 61 -21.83 0.10 14.89
N GLY A 62 -22.31 1.26 15.33
CA GLY A 62 -23.60 1.80 14.90
C GLY A 62 -24.82 0.94 15.26
N PHE A 63 -25.93 1.15 14.56
CA PHE A 63 -27.13 0.33 14.69
C PHE A 63 -26.92 -1.12 14.24
N ALA A 64 -25.91 -1.41 13.41
CA ALA A 64 -25.52 -2.78 13.07
C ALA A 64 -24.88 -3.53 14.26
N SER A 65 -24.43 -2.84 15.31
CA SER A 65 -23.91 -3.48 16.53
C SER A 65 -24.99 -3.92 17.52
N VAL A 66 -26.23 -3.44 17.35
CA VAL A 66 -27.33 -3.64 18.31
C VAL A 66 -27.77 -5.11 18.35
N ASN A 67 -28.21 -5.57 19.53
CA ASN A 67 -28.84 -6.88 19.67
C ASN A 67 -30.36 -6.75 19.48
N ALA A 68 -30.86 -7.21 18.34
CA ALA A 68 -32.28 -7.13 17.99
C ALA A 68 -32.69 -8.25 17.02
N LEU A 69 -33.98 -8.55 16.93
CA LEU A 69 -34.55 -9.52 15.97
C LEU A 69 -33.93 -10.94 16.05
N GLY A 70 -33.33 -11.32 17.18
CA GLY A 70 -32.62 -12.59 17.37
C GLY A 70 -31.15 -12.59 16.94
N GLN A 71 -30.64 -11.48 16.40
CA GLN A 71 -29.25 -11.29 16.00
C GLN A 71 -28.52 -10.42 17.03
N ASN A 72 -27.30 -10.80 17.43
CA ASN A 72 -26.50 -10.07 18.42
C ASN A 72 -25.40 -9.25 17.72
N GLY A 73 -25.80 -8.19 17.02
CA GLY A 73 -24.92 -7.37 16.18
C GLY A 73 -24.43 -8.08 14.91
N THR A 74 -23.81 -7.32 14.02
CA THR A 74 -23.24 -7.80 12.75
C THR A 74 -21.78 -8.22 12.92
N TYR A 75 -21.49 -9.48 12.63
CA TYR A 75 -20.14 -10.07 12.63
C TYR A 75 -19.85 -10.91 11.38
N GLY A 76 -20.80 -10.99 10.45
CA GLY A 76 -20.66 -11.65 9.16
C GLY A 76 -20.38 -13.14 9.27
N GLY A 77 -19.66 -13.67 8.29
CA GLY A 77 -19.38 -15.09 8.17
C GLY A 77 -18.18 -15.60 8.98
N ARG A 78 -17.76 -14.90 10.04
CA ARG A 78 -16.55 -15.23 10.82
C ARG A 78 -16.56 -16.63 11.45
N ASP A 79 -17.75 -17.16 11.74
CA ASP A 79 -17.96 -18.50 12.31
C ASP A 79 -17.88 -19.61 11.22
N GLY A 80 -17.65 -19.21 9.97
CA GLY A 80 -17.54 -20.05 8.80
C GLY A 80 -16.14 -20.20 8.24
N LYS A 81 -16.05 -20.70 7.00
CA LYS A 81 -14.77 -20.87 6.31
C LYS A 81 -14.35 -19.55 5.64
N THR A 82 -13.06 -19.22 5.73
CA THR A 82 -12.48 -18.25 4.81
C THR A 82 -12.19 -18.90 3.46
N VAL A 83 -12.65 -18.27 2.38
CA VAL A 83 -12.43 -18.68 0.99
C VAL A 83 -11.91 -17.50 0.19
N THR A 84 -11.06 -17.74 -0.80
CA THR A 84 -10.56 -16.70 -1.71
C THR A 84 -11.12 -16.93 -3.10
N VAL A 85 -11.73 -15.90 -3.67
CA VAL A 85 -12.41 -15.93 -4.96
C VAL A 85 -11.73 -14.99 -5.95
N LYS A 86 -11.65 -15.42 -7.21
CA LYS A 86 -11.12 -14.63 -8.34
C LYS A 86 -12.02 -14.66 -9.56
N THR A 87 -13.14 -15.37 -9.49
CA THR A 87 -14.08 -15.57 -10.60
C THR A 87 -15.51 -15.27 -10.12
N LEU A 88 -16.36 -14.87 -11.06
CA LEU A 88 -17.78 -14.64 -10.79
C LEU A 88 -18.47 -15.91 -10.25
N ALA A 89 -18.16 -17.08 -10.83
CA ALA A 89 -18.73 -18.36 -10.41
C ALA A 89 -18.36 -18.73 -8.96
N ASP A 90 -17.13 -18.49 -8.53
CA ASP A 90 -16.72 -18.72 -7.14
C ASP A 90 -17.40 -17.74 -6.17
N LEU A 91 -17.46 -16.45 -6.53
CA LEU A 91 -18.13 -15.44 -5.73
C LEU A 91 -19.62 -15.78 -5.53
N GLU A 92 -20.33 -16.11 -6.61
CA GLU A 92 -21.74 -16.52 -6.57
C GLU A 92 -21.94 -17.77 -5.71
N LYS A 93 -21.11 -18.81 -5.92
CA LYS A 93 -21.16 -20.06 -5.17
C LYS A 93 -21.10 -19.84 -3.66
N TYR A 94 -20.18 -19.01 -3.17
CA TYR A 94 -20.02 -18.81 -1.73
C TYR A 94 -20.96 -17.73 -1.16
N ALA A 95 -21.32 -16.69 -1.93
CA ALA A 95 -22.23 -15.64 -1.47
C ALA A 95 -23.67 -16.14 -1.33
N THR A 96 -24.10 -17.08 -2.18
CA THR A 96 -25.44 -17.70 -2.15
C THR A 96 -25.55 -18.91 -1.22
N ALA A 97 -24.42 -19.40 -0.67
CA ALA A 97 -24.39 -20.59 0.18
C ALA A 97 -25.15 -20.40 1.51
N ALA A 98 -25.71 -21.48 2.05
CA ALA A 98 -26.41 -21.44 3.34
C ALA A 98 -25.44 -21.37 4.53
N GLU A 99 -24.23 -21.91 4.37
CA GLU A 99 -23.19 -21.90 5.40
C GLU A 99 -22.56 -20.51 5.56
N PRO A 100 -22.07 -20.16 6.78
CA PRO A 100 -21.30 -18.93 6.96
C PRO A 100 -20.00 -18.95 6.15
N TYR A 101 -19.63 -17.80 5.57
CA TYR A 101 -18.39 -17.65 4.81
C TYR A 101 -17.76 -16.26 4.93
N VAL A 102 -16.43 -16.23 5.07
CA VAL A 102 -15.60 -15.06 4.80
C VAL A 102 -15.04 -15.18 3.39
N ILE A 103 -15.55 -14.37 2.46
CA ILE A 103 -15.31 -14.42 1.02
C ILE A 103 -14.35 -13.30 0.64
N VAL A 104 -13.08 -13.65 0.46
CA VAL A 104 -12.01 -12.74 0.07
C VAL A 104 -11.96 -12.61 -1.46
N VAL A 105 -12.38 -11.47 -1.99
CA VAL A 105 -12.32 -11.13 -3.42
C VAL A 105 -10.90 -10.65 -3.76
N ALA A 106 -10.13 -11.48 -4.46
CA ALA A 106 -8.70 -11.28 -4.72
C ALA A 106 -8.36 -11.00 -6.20
N ALA A 107 -9.32 -10.48 -6.96
CA ALA A 107 -9.17 -10.02 -8.34
C ALA A 107 -10.30 -9.06 -8.72
N THR A 108 -10.20 -8.48 -9.92
CA THR A 108 -11.34 -7.88 -10.62
C THR A 108 -12.27 -8.97 -11.13
N ILE A 109 -13.54 -8.90 -10.73
CA ILE A 109 -14.63 -9.75 -11.19
C ILE A 109 -15.60 -8.89 -11.98
N THR A 110 -15.69 -9.13 -13.28
CA THR A 110 -16.70 -8.52 -14.15
C THR A 110 -17.99 -9.33 -14.05
N MET A 111 -19.09 -8.65 -13.74
CA MET A 111 -20.44 -9.21 -13.69
C MET A 111 -20.94 -9.53 -15.10
N ASN A 112 -21.63 -10.67 -15.24
CA ASN A 112 -22.23 -11.10 -16.50
C ASN A 112 -23.63 -11.71 -16.22
N PRO A 113 -24.72 -11.11 -16.75
CA PRO A 113 -24.76 -9.88 -17.54
C PRO A 113 -24.34 -8.63 -16.73
N VAL A 114 -24.12 -7.51 -17.42
CA VAL A 114 -24.03 -6.19 -16.78
C VAL A 114 -25.37 -5.91 -16.08
N GLY A 115 -25.30 -5.29 -14.90
CA GLY A 115 -26.44 -5.09 -14.01
C GLY A 115 -26.76 -6.29 -13.11
N LYS A 116 -25.98 -7.36 -13.15
CA LYS A 116 -26.22 -8.51 -12.27
C LYS A 116 -25.94 -8.15 -10.81
N GLU A 117 -26.92 -8.43 -9.97
CA GLU A 117 -26.76 -8.44 -8.52
C GLU A 117 -26.73 -9.87 -7.99
N ILE A 118 -25.68 -10.19 -7.23
CA ILE A 118 -25.55 -11.50 -6.60
C ILE A 118 -26.44 -11.53 -5.35
N LYS A 119 -27.35 -12.50 -5.27
CA LYS A 119 -28.22 -12.70 -4.10
C LYS A 119 -27.41 -13.24 -2.92
N VAL A 120 -27.11 -12.38 -1.96
CA VAL A 120 -26.31 -12.71 -0.78
C VAL A 120 -27.22 -13.36 0.28
N ALA A 121 -26.79 -14.52 0.80
CA ALA A 121 -27.45 -15.18 1.93
C ALA A 121 -26.97 -14.60 3.28
N SER A 122 -27.62 -14.97 4.39
CA SER A 122 -27.16 -14.57 5.74
C SER A 122 -25.76 -15.07 6.08
N ASP A 123 -25.14 -14.47 7.10
CA ASP A 123 -23.85 -14.89 7.68
C ASP A 123 -22.67 -14.84 6.69
N LYS A 124 -22.54 -13.71 5.98
CA LYS A 124 -21.49 -13.50 4.97
C LYS A 124 -20.62 -12.30 5.32
N THR A 125 -19.31 -12.47 5.13
CA THR A 125 -18.37 -11.35 5.04
C THR A 125 -17.80 -11.35 3.63
N ILE A 126 -18.26 -10.47 2.75
CA ILE A 126 -17.69 -10.29 1.41
C ILE A 126 -16.68 -9.15 1.51
N VAL A 127 -15.40 -9.45 1.28
CA VAL A 127 -14.30 -8.53 1.55
C VAL A 127 -13.29 -8.47 0.42
N GLY A 128 -12.89 -7.27 0.00
CA GLY A 128 -11.80 -7.10 -0.98
C GLY A 128 -10.43 -7.39 -0.38
N SER A 129 -9.58 -8.14 -1.10
CA SER A 129 -8.20 -8.41 -0.70
C SER A 129 -7.32 -7.18 -0.91
N GLY A 130 -7.04 -6.43 0.15
CA GLY A 130 -6.27 -5.19 0.07
C GLY A 130 -6.99 -4.18 -0.81
N THR A 131 -6.35 -3.70 -1.87
CA THR A 131 -6.98 -2.85 -2.89
C THR A 131 -7.34 -3.61 -4.18
N SER A 132 -7.22 -4.94 -4.20
CA SER A 132 -7.37 -5.75 -5.42
C SER A 132 -8.77 -6.35 -5.63
N GLY A 133 -9.68 -6.23 -4.65
CA GLY A 133 -11.05 -6.71 -4.76
C GLY A 133 -11.94 -5.74 -5.51
N HIS A 134 -12.22 -6.02 -6.79
CA HIS A 134 -13.06 -5.18 -7.64
C HIS A 134 -14.27 -5.95 -8.16
N ILE A 135 -15.45 -5.33 -8.10
CA ILE A 135 -16.67 -5.77 -8.75
C ILE A 135 -16.99 -4.75 -9.85
N VAL A 136 -17.17 -5.22 -11.09
CA VAL A 136 -17.35 -4.35 -12.27
C VAL A 136 -18.64 -4.71 -12.98
N GLY A 137 -19.49 -3.73 -13.24
CA GLY A 137 -20.72 -3.90 -14.01
C GLY A 137 -21.89 -4.52 -13.25
N GLY A 138 -21.95 -4.42 -11.92
CA GLY A 138 -23.05 -4.94 -11.11
C GLY A 138 -22.73 -4.92 -9.61
N GLY A 139 -23.48 -5.66 -8.80
CA GLY A 139 -23.48 -5.50 -7.34
C GLY A 139 -24.00 -6.70 -6.54
N PHE A 140 -24.62 -6.41 -5.39
CA PHE A 140 -25.13 -7.39 -4.43
C PHE A 140 -26.57 -7.09 -4.02
N PHE A 141 -27.40 -8.13 -3.92
CA PHE A 141 -28.78 -8.05 -3.43
C PHE A 141 -28.95 -8.81 -2.12
N LEU A 142 -29.47 -8.16 -1.07
CA LEU A 142 -29.85 -8.78 0.19
C LEU A 142 -31.38 -8.77 0.31
N GLY A 143 -32.00 -9.95 0.25
CA GLY A 143 -33.45 -10.10 0.32
C GLY A 143 -34.04 -9.94 1.72
N SER A 144 -35.36 -10.01 1.80
CA SER A 144 -36.09 -9.91 3.06
C SER A 144 -35.66 -11.01 4.05
N GLY A 145 -35.32 -10.61 5.27
CA GLY A 145 -34.83 -11.51 6.32
C GLY A 145 -33.38 -11.97 6.17
N VAL A 146 -32.65 -11.54 5.14
CA VAL A 146 -31.19 -11.73 5.08
C VAL A 146 -30.54 -10.90 6.18
N HIS A 147 -29.62 -11.49 6.92
CA HIS A 147 -29.01 -10.83 8.08
C HIS A 147 -27.59 -11.28 8.39
N ASN A 148 -26.94 -10.50 9.26
CA ASN A 148 -25.55 -10.71 9.66
C ASN A 148 -24.61 -10.70 8.43
N VAL A 149 -24.64 -9.61 7.66
CA VAL A 149 -23.85 -9.47 6.43
C VAL A 149 -22.89 -8.28 6.52
N ILE A 150 -21.63 -8.51 6.16
CA ILE A 150 -20.59 -7.50 6.01
C ILE A 150 -20.20 -7.41 4.53
N ILE A 151 -20.27 -6.22 3.93
CA ILE A 151 -19.72 -5.93 2.59
C ILE A 151 -18.64 -4.87 2.76
N ARG A 152 -17.37 -5.25 2.53
CA ARG A 152 -16.23 -4.47 3.02
C ARG A 152 -15.07 -4.38 2.03
N ASN A 153 -14.36 -3.26 2.03
CA ASN A 153 -13.05 -3.14 1.39
C ASN A 153 -13.04 -3.40 -0.15
N LEU A 154 -14.19 -3.26 -0.82
CA LEU A 154 -14.33 -3.50 -2.26
C LEU A 154 -14.34 -2.18 -3.04
N THR A 155 -13.88 -2.23 -4.30
CA THR A 155 -14.30 -1.25 -5.31
C THR A 155 -15.47 -1.83 -6.09
N ILE A 156 -16.65 -1.22 -6.06
CA ILE A 156 -17.82 -1.63 -6.87
C ILE A 156 -18.15 -0.51 -7.85
N ARG A 157 -18.11 -0.81 -9.16
CA ARG A 157 -18.14 0.25 -10.18
C ARG A 157 -18.69 -0.16 -11.55
N ASP A 158 -18.99 0.87 -12.35
CA ASP A 158 -19.16 0.82 -13.80
C ASP A 158 -20.34 -0.06 -14.28
N SER A 159 -21.51 0.06 -13.65
CA SER A 159 -22.78 -0.43 -14.23
C SER A 159 -23.50 0.62 -15.09
N TYR A 160 -23.02 1.87 -15.10
CA TYR A 160 -23.63 2.99 -15.83
C TYR A 160 -23.93 2.70 -17.32
N GLN A 161 -25.17 2.95 -17.75
CA GLN A 161 -25.67 2.65 -19.11
C GLN A 161 -25.82 3.90 -20.02
N GLY A 162 -25.21 5.03 -19.67
CA GLY A 162 -25.22 6.24 -20.49
C GLY A 162 -26.29 7.29 -20.15
N THR A 163 -27.24 6.97 -19.27
CA THR A 163 -28.30 7.89 -18.81
C THR A 163 -28.07 8.32 -17.37
N TRP A 164 -27.71 9.59 -17.14
CA TRP A 164 -27.33 10.09 -15.80
C TRP A 164 -28.41 9.89 -14.72
N ASN A 165 -29.67 10.16 -15.07
CA ASN A 165 -30.82 9.90 -14.20
C ASN A 165 -31.62 8.69 -14.67
N ASP A 166 -30.95 7.55 -14.82
CA ASP A 166 -31.55 6.30 -15.30
C ASP A 166 -32.82 5.92 -14.50
N LYS A 167 -33.74 5.28 -15.21
CA LYS A 167 -35.06 4.80 -14.77
C LYS A 167 -35.37 3.40 -15.35
N ASP A 168 -34.58 2.96 -16.33
CA ASP A 168 -34.76 1.72 -17.07
C ASP A 168 -33.83 0.62 -16.51
N HIS A 169 -32.73 1.01 -15.84
CA HIS A 169 -31.74 0.11 -15.24
C HIS A 169 -31.61 0.28 -13.72
N ASP A 170 -32.32 -0.55 -12.95
CA ASP A 170 -32.21 -0.69 -11.48
C ASP A 170 -30.95 -1.50 -11.12
N PHE A 171 -29.75 -0.94 -11.39
CA PHE A 171 -28.46 -1.60 -11.21
C PHE A 171 -27.64 -0.95 -10.09
N ASP A 172 -27.87 -1.39 -8.86
CA ASP A 172 -27.19 -0.86 -7.68
C ASP A 172 -25.82 -1.52 -7.43
N ALA A 173 -24.96 -0.86 -6.65
CA ALA A 173 -23.78 -1.53 -6.08
C ALA A 173 -24.16 -2.44 -4.90
N ILE A 174 -25.04 -1.99 -4.01
CA ILE A 174 -25.57 -2.77 -2.89
C ILE A 174 -27.06 -2.44 -2.71
N GLN A 175 -27.93 -3.41 -2.97
CA GLN A 175 -29.39 -3.31 -2.84
C GLN A 175 -29.87 -4.21 -1.68
N MET A 176 -30.78 -3.71 -0.85
CA MET A 176 -31.28 -4.39 0.35
C MET A 176 -32.79 -4.17 0.51
N ASP A 177 -33.54 -5.25 0.69
CA ASP A 177 -35.00 -5.28 0.58
C ASP A 177 -35.65 -5.95 1.82
N GLY A 178 -35.61 -5.29 2.97
CA GLY A 178 -36.05 -5.83 4.26
C GLY A 178 -35.02 -6.74 4.92
N ALA A 179 -33.73 -6.49 4.68
CA ALA A 179 -32.62 -7.14 5.38
C ALA A 179 -32.43 -6.54 6.79
N HIS A 180 -31.68 -7.21 7.67
CA HIS A 180 -31.29 -6.59 8.95
C HIS A 180 -29.87 -6.95 9.41
N HIS A 181 -29.25 -6.10 10.22
CA HIS A 181 -27.88 -6.33 10.72
C HIS A 181 -26.90 -6.45 9.56
N VAL A 182 -26.69 -5.31 8.88
CA VAL A 182 -25.80 -5.20 7.71
C VAL A 182 -24.77 -4.09 7.94
N TRP A 183 -23.51 -4.39 7.64
CA TRP A 183 -22.39 -3.45 7.75
C TRP A 183 -21.70 -3.26 6.40
N ILE A 184 -21.67 -2.02 5.92
CA ILE A 184 -21.07 -1.64 4.64
C ILE A 184 -19.87 -0.73 4.96
N ASP A 185 -18.65 -1.24 4.84
CA ASP A 185 -17.45 -0.58 5.39
C ASP A 185 -16.26 -0.45 4.41
N HIS A 186 -15.57 0.69 4.40
CA HIS A 186 -14.33 0.88 3.62
C HIS A 186 -14.42 0.56 2.11
N ASN A 187 -15.58 0.70 1.46
CA ASN A 187 -15.73 0.47 0.02
C ASN A 187 -15.50 1.76 -0.81
N ASP A 188 -15.15 1.62 -2.09
CA ASP A 188 -15.21 2.67 -3.11
C ASP A 188 -16.36 2.32 -4.08
N LEU A 189 -17.50 3.02 -3.94
CA LEU A 189 -18.71 2.78 -4.72
C LEU A 189 -18.90 3.95 -5.69
N ARG A 190 -18.99 3.68 -7.00
CA ARG A 190 -19.07 4.74 -8.01
C ARG A 190 -19.60 4.32 -9.38
N HIS A 191 -20.15 5.27 -10.14
CA HIS A 191 -20.45 5.11 -11.57
C HIS A 191 -21.37 3.91 -11.88
N MET A 192 -22.47 3.82 -11.13
CA MET A 192 -23.55 2.86 -11.31
C MET A 192 -24.69 3.46 -12.14
N ALA A 193 -25.65 2.64 -12.60
CA ALA A 193 -26.81 3.15 -13.34
C ALA A 193 -27.90 3.74 -12.41
N ASP A 194 -28.16 3.11 -11.26
CA ASP A 194 -29.10 3.64 -10.25
C ASP A 194 -28.37 4.10 -8.97
N GLY A 195 -28.47 3.34 -7.88
CA GLY A 195 -27.96 3.69 -6.55
C GLY A 195 -26.56 3.16 -6.26
N LEU A 196 -25.91 3.74 -5.24
CA LEU A 196 -24.73 3.13 -4.64
C LEU A 196 -25.13 2.20 -3.48
N ILE A 197 -26.04 2.64 -2.61
CA ILE A 197 -26.53 1.84 -1.47
C ILE A 197 -28.04 2.04 -1.28
N ASP A 198 -28.82 1.05 -1.68
CA ASP A 198 -30.27 1.06 -1.53
C ASP A 198 -30.69 0.19 -0.32
N SER A 199 -31.21 0.84 0.72
CA SER A 199 -31.70 0.28 1.98
C SER A 199 -33.22 0.41 2.03
N ARG A 200 -33.89 -0.36 1.19
CA ARG A 200 -35.30 -0.22 0.85
C ARG A 200 -36.20 -1.04 1.77
N LYS A 201 -37.50 -0.73 1.73
CA LYS A 201 -38.54 -1.27 2.62
C LYS A 201 -38.12 -1.06 4.09
N ASP A 202 -38.47 -2.01 4.96
CA ASP A 202 -38.19 -1.94 6.38
C ASP A 202 -36.78 -2.49 6.74
N THR A 203 -35.79 -2.28 5.86
CA THR A 203 -34.38 -2.65 6.11
C THR A 203 -33.86 -1.89 7.34
N THR A 204 -33.28 -2.60 8.30
CA THR A 204 -33.02 -2.05 9.65
C THR A 204 -31.75 -2.61 10.30
N TYR A 205 -31.25 -2.00 11.38
CA TYR A 205 -29.95 -2.31 11.97
C TYR A 205 -28.80 -2.25 10.95
N VAL A 206 -28.76 -1.17 10.17
CA VAL A 206 -27.73 -0.94 9.14
C VAL A 206 -26.66 0.00 9.67
N THR A 207 -25.40 -0.23 9.29
CA THR A 207 -24.32 0.75 9.49
C THR A 207 -23.48 0.86 8.22
N VAL A 208 -23.26 2.10 7.78
CA VAL A 208 -22.48 2.43 6.59
C VAL A 208 -21.34 3.33 7.02
N SER A 209 -20.11 2.84 6.91
CA SER A 209 -18.93 3.45 7.52
C SER A 209 -17.71 3.52 6.59
N TRP A 210 -16.93 4.60 6.67
CA TRP A 210 -15.64 4.70 5.96
C TRP A 210 -15.67 4.50 4.43
N ASN A 211 -16.84 4.58 3.78
CA ASN A 211 -16.93 4.40 2.32
C ASN A 211 -16.60 5.69 1.59
N ARG A 212 -16.01 5.56 0.40
CA ARG A 212 -15.96 6.60 -0.62
C ARG A 212 -17.14 6.38 -1.57
N LEU A 213 -17.96 7.40 -1.73
CA LEU A 213 -19.19 7.38 -2.51
C LEU A 213 -19.10 8.49 -3.55
N SER A 214 -18.97 8.14 -4.84
CA SER A 214 -18.66 9.15 -5.85
C SER A 214 -19.14 8.87 -7.27
N GLN A 215 -19.10 9.90 -8.12
CA GLN A 215 -19.41 9.82 -9.56
C GLN A 215 -20.75 9.14 -9.84
N ASN A 216 -21.79 9.48 -9.07
CA ASN A 216 -23.10 8.84 -9.18
C ASN A 216 -24.24 9.83 -9.00
N ASN A 217 -25.33 9.66 -9.73
CA ASN A 217 -26.51 10.50 -9.58
C ASN A 217 -27.16 10.30 -8.20
N LYS A 218 -27.50 9.05 -7.84
CA LYS A 218 -28.19 8.73 -6.58
C LYS A 218 -27.21 8.00 -5.65
N THR A 219 -26.94 8.53 -4.46
CA THR A 219 -26.06 7.80 -3.52
C THR A 219 -26.83 6.74 -2.73
N PHE A 220 -28.02 7.09 -2.20
CA PHE A 220 -28.80 6.18 -1.35
C PHE A 220 -30.28 6.08 -1.76
N GLY A 221 -30.91 4.92 -1.64
CA GLY A 221 -32.36 4.78 -1.61
C GLY A 221 -32.83 4.19 -0.29
N ILE A 222 -33.33 5.02 0.63
CA ILE A 222 -33.68 4.58 2.00
C ILE A 222 -35.18 4.76 2.26
N GLY A 223 -35.82 3.71 2.79
CA GLY A 223 -37.25 3.69 3.12
C GLY A 223 -38.08 3.05 2.01
N TRP A 224 -39.11 3.73 1.50
CA TRP A 224 -40.10 3.26 0.48
C TRP A 224 -41.34 2.53 1.03
N THR A 225 -41.49 2.41 2.35
CA THR A 225 -42.74 2.01 3.04
C THR A 225 -43.35 3.20 3.79
N THR A 226 -44.60 3.06 4.24
CA THR A 226 -45.24 3.98 5.20
C THR A 226 -44.94 3.62 6.66
N ASN A 227 -44.27 2.49 6.91
CA ASN A 227 -43.85 2.05 8.24
C ASN A 227 -42.71 2.94 8.73
N THR A 228 -42.54 3.05 10.06
CA THR A 228 -41.47 3.86 10.67
C THR A 228 -40.68 3.01 11.64
N THR A 229 -39.99 2.00 11.11
CA THR A 229 -39.35 0.89 11.85
C THR A 229 -37.87 0.69 11.53
N ALA A 230 -37.33 1.39 10.52
CA ALA A 230 -35.93 1.26 10.11
C ALA A 230 -34.97 2.02 11.07
N ASP A 231 -33.89 1.37 11.47
CA ASP A 231 -32.80 1.93 12.28
C ASP A 231 -31.49 1.88 11.46
N LEU A 232 -30.82 3.04 11.31
CA LEU A 232 -29.58 3.11 10.50
C LEU A 232 -28.58 4.14 11.01
N THR A 233 -27.30 3.80 10.85
CA THR A 233 -26.16 4.69 11.09
C THR A 233 -25.39 4.91 9.80
N ILE A 234 -25.05 6.15 9.49
CA ILE A 234 -24.18 6.48 8.34
C ILE A 234 -23.10 7.43 8.87
N HIS A 235 -21.85 6.99 8.95
CA HIS A 235 -20.78 7.80 9.53
C HIS A 235 -19.43 7.66 8.82
N HIS A 236 -18.59 8.68 8.93
CA HIS A 236 -17.25 8.66 8.35
C HIS A 236 -17.20 8.34 6.83
N ASN A 237 -18.28 8.60 6.07
CA ASN A 237 -18.28 8.39 4.62
C ASN A 237 -17.95 9.70 3.88
N TRP A 238 -17.23 9.58 2.76
CA TRP A 238 -16.88 10.69 1.88
C TRP A 238 -17.76 10.69 0.63
N PHE A 239 -18.64 11.68 0.52
CA PHE A 239 -19.51 11.94 -0.61
C PHE A 239 -18.88 13.04 -1.46
N ARG A 240 -18.69 12.78 -2.75
CA ARG A 240 -18.09 13.73 -3.70
C ARG A 240 -18.55 13.41 -5.11
N GLU A 241 -18.81 14.41 -5.96
CA GLU A 241 -19.33 14.18 -7.33
C GLU A 241 -20.64 13.36 -7.30
N THR A 242 -21.60 13.76 -6.45
CA THR A 242 -22.89 13.07 -6.25
C THR A 242 -24.08 14.03 -6.30
N GLU A 243 -25.07 13.79 -7.17
CA GLU A 243 -26.16 14.76 -7.41
C GLU A 243 -27.25 14.74 -6.34
N GLN A 244 -27.72 13.57 -5.91
CA GLN A 244 -28.90 13.46 -5.05
C GLN A 244 -28.90 12.24 -4.14
N ARG A 245 -29.77 12.33 -3.13
CA ARG A 245 -29.97 11.32 -2.09
C ARG A 245 -28.70 11.12 -1.23
N ASN A 246 -28.18 12.21 -0.65
CA ASN A 246 -26.85 12.26 -0.01
C ASN A 246 -26.86 12.40 1.54
N PRO A 247 -27.22 11.37 2.33
CA PRO A 247 -28.33 10.43 2.19
C PRO A 247 -29.72 11.13 2.18
N SER A 248 -30.73 10.45 1.61
CA SER A 248 -32.14 10.83 1.71
C SER A 248 -32.93 9.71 2.38
N THR A 249 -33.42 9.97 3.59
CA THR A 249 -34.04 8.97 4.48
C THR A 249 -35.54 9.18 4.54
N ASP A 250 -36.35 8.20 4.14
CA ASP A 250 -37.81 8.27 4.13
C ASP A 250 -38.42 7.32 5.17
N ASN A 251 -39.30 7.84 6.05
CA ASN A 251 -39.92 7.12 7.17
C ASN A 251 -38.97 6.23 8.02
N VAL A 252 -37.79 6.72 8.38
CA VAL A 252 -36.82 5.98 9.22
C VAL A 252 -37.08 6.23 10.70
N ALA A 253 -37.18 5.18 11.52
CA ALA A 253 -37.40 5.28 12.97
C ALA A 253 -36.29 6.06 13.65
N HIS A 254 -35.04 5.71 13.34
CA HIS A 254 -33.83 6.35 13.87
C HIS A 254 -32.74 6.41 12.80
N ALA A 255 -32.47 7.60 12.27
CA ALA A 255 -31.34 7.87 11.38
C ALA A 255 -30.25 8.63 12.13
N HIS A 256 -29.11 7.99 12.43
CA HIS A 256 -27.96 8.68 13.04
C HIS A 256 -26.84 8.87 12.02
N LEU A 257 -26.57 10.13 11.68
CA LEU A 257 -25.55 10.52 10.72
C LEU A 257 -24.45 11.31 11.44
N TYR A 258 -23.20 10.86 11.40
CA TYR A 258 -22.11 11.61 12.04
C TYR A 258 -20.75 11.56 11.34
N ASN A 259 -19.95 12.60 11.53
CA ASN A 259 -18.59 12.72 10.97
C ASN A 259 -18.47 12.40 9.47
N ASN A 260 -19.53 12.58 8.68
CA ASN A 260 -19.47 12.43 7.23
C ASN A 260 -18.86 13.69 6.58
N PHE A 261 -18.25 13.54 5.41
CA PHE A 261 -17.78 14.66 4.60
C PHE A 261 -18.50 14.65 3.26
N LEU A 262 -19.21 15.73 2.98
CA LEU A 262 -19.92 15.94 1.72
C LEU A 262 -19.30 17.16 1.02
N GLU A 263 -18.77 16.98 -0.19
CA GLU A 263 -18.22 18.08 -1.01
C GLU A 263 -18.81 18.11 -2.42
N ASP A 264 -19.30 19.28 -2.83
CA ASP A 264 -19.33 19.63 -4.24
C ASP A 264 -17.89 19.99 -4.67
N VAL A 265 -17.37 19.21 -5.62
CA VAL A 265 -15.97 19.30 -6.04
C VAL A 265 -15.81 20.43 -7.04
N SER A 266 -14.91 21.37 -6.75
CA SER A 266 -14.63 22.49 -7.65
C SER A 266 -14.09 21.99 -8.99
N GLY A 267 -14.76 22.33 -10.09
CA GLY A 267 -14.35 21.98 -11.45
C GLY A 267 -14.91 20.65 -11.98
N THR A 268 -15.90 20.05 -11.31
CA THR A 268 -16.64 18.88 -11.82
C THR A 268 -18.05 19.26 -12.25
N ASP A 269 -18.54 18.69 -13.35
CA ASP A 269 -19.90 18.97 -13.86
C ASP A 269 -21.02 18.36 -13.00
N ILE A 270 -20.69 17.40 -12.13
CA ILE A 270 -21.62 16.82 -11.16
C ILE A 270 -21.68 17.72 -9.92
N THR A 271 -22.86 18.27 -9.65
CA THR A 271 -23.13 19.13 -8.49
C THR A 271 -24.36 18.65 -7.74
N SER A 272 -24.37 18.81 -6.42
CA SER A 272 -25.45 18.33 -5.58
C SER A 272 -26.70 19.22 -5.65
N SER A 273 -27.84 18.57 -5.80
CA SER A 273 -29.18 19.16 -5.68
C SER A 273 -29.54 19.44 -4.21
N TYR A 274 -29.05 18.57 -3.32
CA TYR A 274 -29.08 18.68 -1.86
C TYR A 274 -28.03 17.75 -1.23
N GLY A 275 -27.63 18.09 0.00
CA GLY A 275 -26.88 17.19 0.88
C GLY A 275 -27.83 16.18 1.54
N ASN A 276 -28.09 16.37 2.83
CA ASN A 276 -28.99 15.50 3.59
C ASN A 276 -30.46 15.83 3.38
N TYR A 277 -31.33 14.80 3.42
CA TYR A 277 -32.78 14.99 3.43
C TYR A 277 -33.48 14.01 4.40
N ALA A 278 -34.08 14.53 5.48
CA ALA A 278 -35.01 13.78 6.33
C ALA A 278 -36.45 13.92 5.80
N ARG A 279 -37.03 12.83 5.31
CA ARG A 279 -38.34 12.77 4.64
C ARG A 279 -39.37 11.97 5.44
N GLY A 280 -40.64 12.22 5.15
CA GLY A 280 -41.76 11.53 5.79
C GLY A 280 -41.74 11.74 7.31
N ASN A 281 -41.86 10.66 8.08
CA ASN A 281 -41.86 10.68 9.55
C ASN A 281 -40.45 10.42 10.16
N THR A 282 -39.38 10.60 9.38
CA THR A 282 -38.02 10.27 9.84
C THR A 282 -37.61 11.07 11.08
N LYS A 283 -36.95 10.39 12.05
CA LYS A 283 -36.20 11.06 13.12
C LYS A 283 -34.70 10.96 12.85
N MET A 284 -34.09 12.09 12.54
CA MET A 284 -32.66 12.20 12.23
C MET A 284 -31.88 12.95 13.32
N VAL A 285 -30.71 12.42 13.65
CA VAL A 285 -29.67 13.08 14.44
C VAL A 285 -28.45 13.23 13.52
N LEU A 286 -27.99 14.47 13.30
CA LEU A 286 -26.91 14.81 12.37
C LEU A 286 -25.77 15.54 13.11
N GLU A 287 -24.67 14.86 13.38
CA GLU A 287 -23.60 15.34 14.27
C GLU A 287 -22.22 15.45 13.61
N ASN A 288 -21.46 16.49 13.95
CA ASN A 288 -20.06 16.71 13.56
C ASN A 288 -19.70 16.38 12.10
N SER A 289 -20.62 16.55 11.16
CA SER A 289 -20.43 16.31 9.73
C SER A 289 -20.03 17.61 9.02
N TYR A 290 -19.25 17.50 7.96
CA TYR A 290 -18.70 18.63 7.21
C TYR A 290 -19.32 18.70 5.82
N PHE A 291 -19.83 19.87 5.45
CA PHE A 291 -20.49 20.15 4.18
C PHE A 291 -19.74 21.26 3.45
N GLN A 292 -19.37 21.03 2.20
CA GLN A 292 -18.56 21.96 1.40
C GLN A 292 -19.20 22.29 0.04
N GLY A 293 -19.31 23.57 -0.28
CA GLY A 293 -19.71 24.09 -1.61
C GLY A 293 -21.19 23.96 -1.99
N MET A 294 -21.92 23.03 -1.36
CA MET A 294 -23.24 22.63 -1.83
C MET A 294 -24.41 23.58 -1.58
N ARG A 295 -25.43 23.44 -2.42
CA ARG A 295 -26.76 24.01 -2.20
C ARG A 295 -27.64 23.01 -1.45
N ASN A 296 -28.47 23.52 -0.53
CA ASN A 296 -29.36 22.75 0.33
C ASN A 296 -28.63 21.65 1.15
N PRO A 297 -27.59 21.98 1.94
CA PRO A 297 -26.80 20.97 2.67
C PRO A 297 -27.63 20.12 3.65
N VAL A 298 -28.71 20.67 4.23
CA VAL A 298 -29.60 19.92 5.14
C VAL A 298 -31.06 20.33 4.90
N THR A 299 -31.86 19.35 4.49
CA THR A 299 -33.27 19.50 4.11
C THR A 299 -34.15 18.61 4.99
N LYS A 300 -35.37 19.05 5.33
CA LYS A 300 -36.38 18.19 5.97
C LYS A 300 -37.81 18.44 5.50
N ASP A 301 -38.64 17.42 5.59
CA ASP A 301 -40.09 17.54 5.50
C ASP A 301 -40.67 18.17 6.78
N SER A 302 -41.91 18.67 6.72
CA SER A 302 -42.61 19.25 7.88
C SER A 302 -42.89 18.20 8.96
N THR A 303 -43.18 16.96 8.56
CA THR A 303 -43.45 15.79 9.41
C THR A 303 -42.20 15.14 10.01
N ALA A 304 -41.01 15.40 9.44
CA ALA A 304 -39.75 14.82 9.90
C ALA A 304 -39.14 15.61 11.07
N ALA A 305 -38.46 14.93 11.98
CA ALA A 305 -37.62 15.54 13.01
C ALA A 305 -36.14 15.45 12.61
N LEU A 306 -35.40 16.55 12.71
CA LEU A 306 -33.97 16.60 12.37
C LEU A 306 -33.24 17.49 13.39
N VAL A 307 -32.40 16.88 14.23
CA VAL A 307 -31.58 17.61 15.22
C VAL A 307 -30.13 17.64 14.77
N GLN A 308 -29.59 18.85 14.57
CA GLN A 308 -28.20 19.07 14.19
C GLN A 308 -27.31 19.45 15.38
N ARG A 309 -26.07 18.93 15.44
CA ARG A 309 -25.07 19.34 16.44
C ARG A 309 -23.65 19.38 15.84
N GLY A 310 -22.89 20.44 16.06
CA GLY A 310 -21.45 20.50 15.73
C GLY A 310 -21.06 20.41 14.25
N ASN A 311 -22.00 20.40 13.32
CA ASN A 311 -21.74 20.35 11.86
C ASN A 311 -21.03 21.64 11.38
N VAL A 312 -20.24 21.52 10.30
CA VAL A 312 -19.58 22.66 9.64
C VAL A 312 -20.12 22.82 8.22
N PHE A 313 -20.44 24.06 7.86
CA PHE A 313 -21.02 24.46 6.57
C PHE A 313 -20.10 25.47 5.87
N SER A 314 -19.27 24.98 4.96
CA SER A 314 -18.22 25.76 4.30
C SER A 314 -18.61 26.11 2.86
N GLY A 315 -18.91 27.38 2.59
CA GLY A 315 -19.30 27.83 1.25
C GLY A 315 -20.63 27.28 0.74
N THR A 316 -21.51 26.82 1.63
CA THR A 316 -22.83 26.25 1.28
C THR A 316 -23.91 27.32 1.14
N SER A 317 -25.00 27.02 0.43
CA SER A 317 -26.16 27.92 0.28
C SER A 317 -27.51 27.17 0.37
N GLY A 318 -28.65 27.87 0.38
CA GLY A 318 -29.98 27.23 0.35
C GLY A 318 -30.48 26.70 1.71
N ARG A 319 -31.25 25.60 1.70
CA ARG A 319 -31.86 25.02 2.91
C ARG A 319 -30.80 24.44 3.86
N ASN A 320 -30.82 24.85 5.11
CA ASN A 320 -30.07 24.24 6.20
C ASN A 320 -30.96 24.18 7.45
N GLU A 321 -31.64 23.04 7.63
CA GLU A 321 -32.80 22.94 8.52
C GLU A 321 -32.55 22.07 9.75
N SER A 322 -33.15 22.45 10.88
CA SER A 322 -33.25 21.63 12.08
C SER A 322 -34.56 21.94 12.81
N GLY A 323 -35.15 20.96 13.48
CA GLY A 323 -36.37 21.12 14.26
C GLY A 323 -37.08 19.80 14.55
N GLY A 324 -38.00 19.84 15.51
CA GLY A 324 -38.67 18.65 16.07
C GLY A 324 -37.84 17.96 17.16
N THR A 325 -38.31 16.80 17.62
CA THR A 325 -37.63 15.99 18.64
C THR A 325 -37.21 14.66 18.02
N ALA A 326 -35.89 14.45 17.90
CA ALA A 326 -35.31 13.20 17.42
C ALA A 326 -35.13 12.20 18.58
N PHE A 327 -33.97 11.55 18.68
CA PHE A 327 -33.63 10.55 19.70
C PHE A 327 -32.22 10.80 20.27
N ASP A 328 -31.80 10.01 21.26
CA ASP A 328 -30.41 9.96 21.73
C ASP A 328 -29.75 8.66 21.25
N PRO A 329 -28.80 8.70 20.29
CA PRO A 329 -28.15 7.49 19.79
C PRO A 329 -27.40 6.70 20.86
N LYS A 330 -26.95 7.35 21.96
CA LYS A 330 -26.24 6.68 23.06
C LYS A 330 -27.10 5.69 23.84
N THR A 331 -28.43 5.74 23.67
CA THR A 331 -29.35 4.76 24.24
C THR A 331 -29.33 3.41 23.50
N TYR A 332 -28.79 3.38 22.27
CA TYR A 332 -28.72 2.19 21.43
C TYR A 332 -27.31 1.60 21.34
N TYR A 333 -26.28 2.44 21.16
CA TYR A 333 -24.89 1.99 21.02
C TYR A 333 -23.88 3.07 21.43
N PRO A 334 -22.65 2.68 21.84
CA PRO A 334 -21.58 3.63 22.11
C PRO A 334 -21.00 4.20 20.82
N TYR A 335 -20.72 5.51 20.79
CA TYR A 335 -19.97 6.16 19.72
C TYR A 335 -19.14 7.33 20.25
N THR A 336 -18.09 7.69 19.52
CA THR A 336 -17.27 8.88 19.75
C THR A 336 -17.33 9.75 18.51
N LEU A 337 -17.42 11.07 18.69
CA LEU A 337 -17.38 12.02 17.59
C LEU A 337 -15.96 12.54 17.41
N ASP A 338 -15.46 12.47 16.18
CA ASP A 338 -14.28 13.22 15.78
C ASP A 338 -14.58 14.71 15.73
N LYS A 339 -13.53 15.55 15.84
CA LYS A 339 -13.66 17.00 15.68
C LYS A 339 -14.03 17.30 14.23
N THR A 340 -15.11 18.04 14.02
CA THR A 340 -15.62 18.35 12.67
C THR A 340 -14.59 19.01 11.75
N ALA A 341 -13.65 19.78 12.30
CA ALA A 341 -12.58 20.41 11.53
C ALA A 341 -11.58 19.40 10.92
N ASP A 342 -11.39 18.24 11.58
CA ASP A 342 -10.45 17.20 11.14
C ASP A 342 -11.09 16.23 10.13
N VAL A 343 -12.43 16.16 10.09
CA VAL A 343 -13.22 15.25 9.24
C VAL A 343 -12.82 15.28 7.75
N PRO A 344 -12.63 16.42 7.07
CA PRO A 344 -12.23 16.41 5.66
C PRO A 344 -10.86 15.76 5.41
N ALA A 345 -9.89 15.93 6.31
CA ALA A 345 -8.57 15.31 6.19
C ALA A 345 -8.60 13.82 6.56
N LEU A 346 -9.36 13.48 7.61
CA LEU A 346 -9.59 12.12 8.06
C LEU A 346 -10.23 11.29 6.94
N LEU A 347 -11.30 11.77 6.31
CA LEU A 347 -12.01 10.99 5.31
C LEU A 347 -11.29 10.91 3.96
N LYS A 348 -10.59 11.98 3.54
CA LYS A 348 -9.72 11.96 2.35
C LYS A 348 -8.59 10.92 2.42
N SER A 349 -8.20 10.51 3.63
CA SER A 349 -7.10 9.56 3.87
C SER A 349 -7.54 8.21 4.42
N GLY A 350 -8.72 8.14 5.06
CA GLY A 350 -9.27 6.93 5.68
C GLY A 350 -10.24 6.15 4.78
N THR A 351 -11.07 6.84 3.99
CA THR A 351 -12.17 6.17 3.28
C THR A 351 -11.74 5.30 2.09
N GLY A 352 -12.54 4.29 1.78
CA GLY A 352 -12.32 3.34 0.70
C GLY A 352 -11.29 2.23 1.03
N PRO A 353 -10.98 1.36 0.05
CA PRO A 353 -10.23 0.13 0.30
C PRO A 353 -8.84 0.32 0.91
N ARG A 354 -8.56 -0.44 1.96
CA ARG A 354 -7.32 -0.49 2.73
C ARG A 354 -6.50 -1.71 2.34
N SER A 355 -5.20 -1.54 2.15
CA SER A 355 -4.25 -2.64 1.89
C SER A 355 -4.19 -3.70 3.02
N SER A 356 -4.58 -3.31 4.24
CA SER A 356 -4.54 -4.15 5.45
C SER A 356 -5.79 -4.99 5.73
N ILE A 357 -6.87 -4.82 4.95
CA ILE A 357 -8.14 -5.55 5.13
C ILE A 357 -8.26 -6.60 4.02
N GLY A 358 -8.89 -7.75 4.31
CA GLY A 358 -9.12 -8.85 3.37
C GLY A 358 -7.87 -9.62 2.93
N THR A 359 -6.67 -9.10 3.15
CA THR A 359 -5.42 -9.87 3.05
C THR A 359 -5.30 -10.78 4.27
N THR A 360 -4.75 -12.00 4.14
CA THR A 360 -4.24 -12.68 5.34
C THR A 360 -3.25 -11.73 5.99
N ALA A 361 -3.47 -11.38 7.26
CA ALA A 361 -2.52 -10.57 7.99
C ALA A 361 -1.14 -11.22 7.85
N THR A 362 -0.18 -10.52 7.22
CA THR A 362 1.24 -10.86 7.31
C THR A 362 1.55 -10.89 8.79
N ALA A 363 1.70 -12.12 9.33
CA ALA A 363 1.54 -12.43 10.74
C ALA A 363 2.27 -11.40 11.61
N LYS A 364 1.49 -10.45 12.18
CA LYS A 364 1.91 -9.15 12.75
C LYS A 364 3.43 -8.99 12.73
N ALA A 365 3.96 -8.59 11.56
CA ALA A 365 5.34 -8.84 11.12
C ALA A 365 6.28 -9.07 12.30
N ALA A 366 6.61 -10.35 12.56
CA ALA A 366 7.31 -10.79 13.76
C ALA A 366 8.49 -9.85 14.02
N ALA A 367 8.40 -9.09 15.13
CA ALA A 367 8.94 -7.73 15.23
C ALA A 367 10.30 -7.59 14.54
N ALA A 368 10.31 -6.90 13.39
CA ALA A 368 11.33 -7.03 12.34
C ALA A 368 12.73 -7.26 12.94
N THR A 369 13.22 -8.50 12.83
CA THR A 369 14.42 -8.93 13.56
C THR A 369 15.55 -7.98 13.21
N THR A 370 15.98 -7.19 14.19
CA THR A 370 16.91 -6.08 13.96
C THR A 370 18.30 -6.52 14.35
N LEU A 371 19.12 -6.80 13.33
CA LEU A 371 20.54 -7.08 13.49
C LEU A 371 21.28 -5.76 13.55
N THR A 372 22.03 -5.50 14.63
CA THR A 372 22.77 -4.24 14.78
C THR A 372 24.23 -4.41 14.37
N VAL A 373 24.67 -3.56 13.43
CA VAL A 373 26.06 -3.49 12.97
C VAL A 373 26.69 -2.22 13.52
N ALA A 374 27.84 -2.34 14.19
CA ALA A 374 28.63 -1.19 14.63
C ALA A 374 30.12 -1.53 14.60
N LYS A 375 30.89 -0.76 13.82
CA LYS A 375 32.34 -0.96 13.63
C LYS A 375 33.16 -0.88 14.92
N ASP A 376 32.67 -0.15 15.92
CA ASP A 376 33.27 0.01 17.25
C ASP A 376 33.00 -1.17 18.21
N GLY A 377 32.23 -2.18 17.78
CA GLY A 377 31.83 -3.31 18.62
C GLY A 377 30.61 -3.06 19.52
N SER A 378 29.95 -1.90 19.41
CA SER A 378 28.74 -1.55 20.18
C SER A 378 27.43 -2.11 19.60
N GLY A 379 27.53 -3.06 18.67
CA GLY A 379 26.43 -3.78 18.01
C GLY A 379 26.69 -5.28 18.01
N GLN A 380 25.71 -6.07 17.56
CA GLN A 380 25.84 -7.53 17.44
C GLN A 380 26.93 -7.97 16.46
N TYR A 381 27.19 -7.18 15.41
CA TYR A 381 28.18 -7.45 14.38
C TYR A 381 29.07 -6.23 14.13
N THR A 382 30.31 -6.45 13.71
CA THR A 382 31.26 -5.38 13.33
C THR A 382 31.39 -5.18 11.82
N SER A 383 30.69 -6.00 11.02
CA SER A 383 30.66 -5.95 9.55
C SER A 383 29.22 -6.16 9.07
N VAL A 384 28.87 -5.51 7.97
CA VAL A 384 27.57 -5.61 7.31
C VAL A 384 27.38 -7.00 6.70
N GLN A 385 28.41 -7.54 6.02
CA GLN A 385 28.34 -8.89 5.46
C GLN A 385 28.06 -9.94 6.53
N LYS A 386 28.69 -9.86 7.71
CA LYS A 386 28.44 -10.81 8.81
C LYS A 386 26.99 -10.78 9.30
N ALA A 387 26.34 -9.61 9.30
CA ALA A 387 24.91 -9.51 9.62
C ALA A 387 24.05 -10.10 8.49
N VAL A 388 24.41 -9.90 7.22
CA VAL A 388 23.74 -10.56 6.07
C VAL A 388 23.89 -12.08 6.15
N ASP A 389 25.06 -12.59 6.52
CA ASP A 389 25.34 -14.01 6.69
C ASP A 389 24.49 -14.64 7.80
N ALA A 390 24.22 -13.89 8.87
CA ALA A 390 23.37 -14.29 9.99
C ALA A 390 21.85 -14.28 9.70
N VAL A 391 21.39 -13.62 8.63
CA VAL A 391 19.98 -13.71 8.20
C VAL A 391 19.66 -15.15 7.79
N PRO A 392 18.60 -15.80 8.30
CA PRO A 392 18.24 -17.16 7.92
C PRO A 392 17.93 -17.28 6.41
N ALA A 393 18.27 -18.41 5.80
CA ALA A 393 17.82 -18.72 4.45
C ALA A 393 16.30 -18.88 4.40
N ASN A 394 15.68 -18.42 3.30
CA ASN A 394 14.23 -18.45 3.06
C ASN A 394 13.41 -17.80 4.19
N ASN A 395 13.93 -16.72 4.80
CA ASN A 395 13.26 -16.04 5.91
C ASN A 395 11.90 -15.48 5.47
N ALA A 396 10.81 -15.96 6.08
CA ALA A 396 9.43 -15.59 5.73
C ALA A 396 8.98 -14.20 6.25
N SER A 397 9.91 -13.33 6.67
CA SER A 397 9.62 -12.02 7.27
C SER A 397 10.84 -11.09 7.18
N ARG A 398 10.58 -9.78 7.20
CA ARG A 398 11.58 -8.73 7.01
C ARG A 398 12.60 -8.70 8.15
N VAL A 399 13.88 -8.80 7.80
CA VAL A 399 15.02 -8.69 8.72
C VAL A 399 15.73 -7.36 8.44
N VAL A 400 15.91 -6.54 9.47
CA VAL A 400 16.51 -5.21 9.36
C VAL A 400 17.94 -5.26 9.86
N ILE A 401 18.90 -5.01 8.99
CA ILE A 401 20.30 -4.82 9.33
C ILE A 401 20.49 -3.33 9.55
N SER A 402 20.45 -2.92 10.82
CA SER A 402 20.62 -1.53 11.25
C SER A 402 22.10 -1.24 11.45
N VAL A 403 22.67 -0.41 10.57
CA VAL A 403 24.10 -0.11 10.50
C VAL A 403 24.37 1.25 11.15
N LYS A 404 25.13 1.27 12.25
CA LYS A 404 25.50 2.52 12.93
C LYS A 404 26.47 3.36 12.09
N PRO A 405 26.51 4.69 12.28
CA PRO A 405 27.45 5.60 11.63
C PRO A 405 28.89 5.09 11.59
N GLY A 406 29.55 5.33 10.44
CA GLY A 406 30.92 4.91 10.17
C GLY A 406 31.14 4.48 8.71
N THR A 407 32.41 4.32 8.34
CA THR A 407 32.84 3.82 7.04
C THR A 407 33.21 2.34 7.12
N TYR A 408 32.46 1.50 6.42
CA TYR A 408 32.59 0.05 6.32
C TYR A 408 33.25 -0.28 4.99
N ARG A 409 34.55 -0.62 5.00
CA ARG A 409 35.25 -1.07 3.79
C ARG A 409 35.12 -2.58 3.65
N GLU A 410 34.07 -3.01 2.97
CA GLU A 410 33.74 -4.42 2.71
C GLU A 410 32.86 -4.54 1.47
N VAL A 411 32.92 -5.69 0.80
CA VAL A 411 31.95 -6.06 -0.25
C VAL A 411 30.76 -6.73 0.41
N VAL A 412 29.54 -6.28 0.09
CA VAL A 412 28.30 -6.78 0.69
C VAL A 412 27.42 -7.48 -0.34
N LYS A 413 27.14 -8.77 -0.16
CA LYS A 413 26.26 -9.56 -1.02
C LYS A 413 25.09 -10.13 -0.23
N VAL A 414 23.87 -9.71 -0.59
CA VAL A 414 22.61 -10.36 -0.16
C VAL A 414 22.26 -11.43 -1.19
N PRO A 415 22.41 -12.73 -0.88
CA PRO A 415 22.15 -13.82 -1.82
C PRO A 415 20.65 -14.05 -2.01
N SER A 416 20.27 -14.60 -3.17
CA SER A 416 18.87 -14.77 -3.59
C SER A 416 18.00 -15.60 -2.64
N ASN A 417 18.59 -16.48 -1.85
CA ASN A 417 17.89 -17.29 -0.84
C ASN A 417 17.66 -16.56 0.50
N LYS A 418 17.74 -15.22 0.56
CA LYS A 418 17.49 -14.42 1.78
C LYS A 418 16.57 -13.22 1.47
N PRO A 419 15.28 -13.47 1.17
CA PRO A 419 14.33 -12.42 0.77
C PRO A 419 14.04 -11.42 1.90
N HIS A 420 13.36 -10.32 1.59
CA HIS A 420 12.91 -9.33 2.58
C HIS A 420 14.03 -8.73 3.48
N VAL A 421 15.28 -8.62 3.01
CA VAL A 421 16.36 -8.00 3.79
C VAL A 421 16.34 -6.48 3.64
N THR A 422 16.33 -5.74 4.74
CA THR A 422 16.49 -4.28 4.73
C THR A 422 17.82 -3.90 5.34
N ILE A 423 18.76 -3.36 4.56
CA ILE A 423 20.01 -2.76 5.07
C ILE A 423 19.76 -1.25 5.27
N GLN A 424 19.85 -0.76 6.50
CA GLN A 424 19.48 0.61 6.84
C GLN A 424 20.53 1.31 7.71
N GLY A 425 21.03 2.45 7.28
CA GLY A 425 21.85 3.33 8.11
C GLY A 425 21.04 3.93 9.27
N SER A 426 21.58 3.87 10.48
CA SER A 426 20.93 4.34 11.71
C SER A 426 21.30 5.78 12.09
N GLY A 427 22.05 6.48 11.23
CA GLY A 427 22.41 7.88 11.42
C GLY A 427 21.26 8.83 11.13
N GLY A 428 21.41 10.10 11.53
CA GLY A 428 20.45 11.17 11.21
C GLY A 428 20.51 11.61 9.75
N SER A 429 21.59 11.25 9.05
CA SER A 429 21.81 11.49 7.63
C SER A 429 22.34 10.24 6.92
N ARG A 430 21.94 10.06 5.67
CA ARG A 430 22.47 9.03 4.74
C ARG A 430 23.98 9.10 4.49
N LYS A 431 24.62 10.21 4.86
CA LYS A 431 26.09 10.39 4.81
C LYS A 431 26.81 9.84 6.03
N ASP A 432 26.09 9.56 7.12
CA ASP A 432 26.70 9.14 8.39
C ASP A 432 27.23 7.69 8.30
N THR A 433 26.67 6.89 7.38
CA THR A 433 26.97 5.47 7.19
C THR A 433 27.37 5.23 5.73
N THR A 434 28.60 4.77 5.49
CA THR A 434 29.12 4.52 4.14
C THR A 434 29.64 3.09 4.04
N ILE A 435 29.19 2.35 3.02
CA ILE A 435 29.73 1.05 2.62
C ILE A 435 30.54 1.28 1.33
N VAL A 436 31.83 0.93 1.34
CA VAL A 436 32.76 1.31 0.27
C VAL A 436 33.71 0.18 -0.10
N TYR A 437 33.96 0.01 -1.40
CA TYR A 437 35.02 -0.86 -1.93
C TYR A 437 35.50 -0.35 -3.30
N GLY A 438 36.63 -0.85 -3.80
CA GLY A 438 37.30 -0.30 -4.99
C GLY A 438 37.62 -1.34 -6.05
N ASN A 439 36.70 -2.29 -6.30
CA ASN A 439 36.87 -3.28 -7.37
C ASN A 439 36.50 -2.65 -8.72
N ALA A 440 37.25 -2.98 -9.77
CA ALA A 440 36.89 -2.71 -11.17
C ALA A 440 36.80 -4.01 -11.98
N ALA A 441 36.02 -3.99 -13.06
CA ALA A 441 35.74 -5.15 -13.90
C ALA A 441 37.00 -5.84 -14.46
N GLY A 442 38.06 -5.08 -14.74
CA GLY A 442 39.34 -5.58 -15.23
C GLY A 442 40.26 -6.18 -14.16
N MET A 443 40.01 -5.93 -12.87
CA MET A 443 40.88 -6.45 -11.81
C MET A 443 40.78 -7.97 -11.72
N GLN A 444 41.94 -8.63 -11.54
CA GLN A 444 42.00 -10.07 -11.28
C GLN A 444 41.44 -10.38 -9.89
N LYS A 445 40.66 -11.46 -9.78
CA LYS A 445 40.19 -11.97 -8.49
C LYS A 445 41.36 -12.59 -7.71
N PRO A 446 41.38 -12.49 -6.37
CA PRO A 446 42.42 -13.10 -5.54
C PRO A 446 42.51 -14.64 -5.63
N ASP A 447 41.45 -15.31 -6.09
CA ASP A 447 41.38 -16.76 -6.28
C ASP A 447 41.94 -17.23 -7.63
N GLY A 448 42.32 -16.31 -8.53
CA GLY A 448 42.80 -16.62 -9.87
C GLY A 448 41.72 -17.05 -10.86
N SER A 449 40.42 -16.91 -10.56
CA SER A 449 39.32 -17.32 -11.45
C SER A 449 39.11 -16.38 -12.68
N GLY A 450 40.09 -15.54 -13.01
CA GLY A 450 39.99 -14.46 -13.98
C GLY A 450 39.59 -13.12 -13.34
N THR A 451 39.08 -12.19 -14.15
CA THR A 451 38.70 -10.85 -13.67
C THR A 451 37.33 -10.84 -12.99
N TYR A 452 37.01 -9.77 -12.28
CA TYR A 452 35.69 -9.58 -11.67
C TYR A 452 34.56 -9.48 -12.71
N GLY A 453 34.80 -8.80 -13.84
CA GLY A 453 33.74 -8.35 -14.75
C GLY A 453 32.86 -7.26 -14.11
N THR A 454 32.00 -6.60 -14.90
CA THR A 454 31.17 -5.49 -14.39
C THR A 454 30.32 -5.90 -13.17
N PRO A 455 29.52 -6.99 -13.20
CA PRO A 455 28.71 -7.36 -12.04
C PRO A 455 29.53 -7.80 -10.83
N GLY A 456 30.72 -8.36 -11.04
CA GLY A 456 31.62 -8.77 -9.96
C GLY A 456 32.36 -7.59 -9.32
N SER A 457 32.36 -6.41 -9.94
CA SER A 457 32.98 -5.20 -9.39
C SER A 457 32.15 -4.53 -8.29
N ALA A 458 30.90 -4.95 -8.11
CA ALA A 458 29.93 -4.35 -7.19
C ALA A 458 30.43 -4.28 -5.73
N THR A 459 30.47 -3.07 -5.14
CA THR A 459 30.64 -2.89 -3.68
C THR A 459 29.48 -3.53 -2.90
N MET A 460 28.24 -3.37 -3.40
CA MET A 460 27.06 -4.04 -2.85
C MET A 460 26.28 -4.75 -3.95
N SER A 461 25.83 -5.99 -3.70
CA SER A 461 24.94 -6.76 -4.58
C SER A 461 23.69 -7.22 -3.84
N ILE A 462 22.51 -6.82 -4.31
CA ILE A 462 21.21 -7.25 -3.80
C ILE A 462 20.59 -8.22 -4.80
N GLN A 463 20.74 -9.53 -4.57
CA GLN A 463 20.25 -10.59 -5.47
C GLN A 463 18.94 -11.22 -4.97
N SER A 464 18.24 -10.60 -4.00
CA SER A 464 17.10 -11.21 -3.32
C SER A 464 15.86 -10.31 -3.26
N ASP A 465 14.72 -10.90 -3.58
CA ASP A 465 13.42 -10.24 -3.69
C ASP A 465 12.98 -9.48 -2.41
N ASP A 466 12.15 -8.45 -2.60
CA ASP A 466 11.54 -7.63 -1.53
C ASP A 466 12.54 -6.93 -0.58
N SER A 467 13.80 -6.89 -0.99
CA SER A 467 14.91 -6.29 -0.23
C SER A 467 14.98 -4.77 -0.39
N GLN A 468 15.61 -4.10 0.57
CA GLN A 468 15.65 -2.65 0.64
C GLN A 468 17.02 -2.16 1.10
N VAL A 469 17.47 -1.02 0.57
CA VAL A 469 18.64 -0.28 1.07
C VAL A 469 18.18 1.13 1.43
N ARG A 470 18.46 1.57 2.65
CA ARG A 470 17.89 2.81 3.21
C ARG A 470 18.91 3.67 3.97
N ASN A 471 18.79 4.99 3.81
CA ASN A 471 19.47 5.98 4.66
C ASN A 471 20.99 5.73 4.85
N LEU A 472 21.68 5.35 3.79
CA LEU A 472 23.14 5.11 3.80
C LEU A 472 23.76 5.46 2.44
N THR A 473 25.09 5.50 2.40
CA THR A 473 25.89 5.70 1.20
C THR A 473 26.52 4.37 0.77
N VAL A 474 26.43 4.03 -0.51
CA VAL A 474 27.18 2.94 -1.15
C VAL A 474 28.12 3.56 -2.18
N THR A 475 29.41 3.28 -2.08
CA THR A 475 30.44 3.88 -2.94
C THR A 475 31.30 2.81 -3.60
N ASN A 476 31.57 2.93 -4.91
CA ASN A 476 32.75 2.33 -5.50
C ASN A 476 33.85 3.40 -5.60
N ASP A 477 34.98 3.18 -4.92
CA ASP A 477 36.11 4.11 -4.85
C ASP A 477 37.31 3.69 -5.70
N PHE A 478 37.06 2.97 -6.78
CA PHE A 478 38.07 2.66 -7.80
C PHE A 478 38.69 3.94 -8.39
N ASP A 479 39.98 4.13 -8.15
CA ASP A 479 40.75 5.24 -8.71
C ASP A 479 41.11 4.97 -10.18
N GLU A 480 40.24 5.40 -11.10
CA GLU A 480 40.53 5.38 -12.55
C GLU A 480 41.89 6.05 -12.87
N ALA A 481 42.24 7.17 -12.24
CA ALA A 481 43.45 7.93 -12.58
C ALA A 481 44.73 7.16 -12.26
N ALA A 482 44.76 6.43 -11.14
CA ALA A 482 45.89 5.58 -10.75
C ALA A 482 45.99 4.28 -11.57
N ASN A 483 44.92 3.86 -12.27
CA ASN A 483 44.80 2.53 -12.86
C ASN A 483 44.68 2.51 -14.41
N GLN A 484 45.20 3.53 -15.10
CA GLN A 484 45.10 3.68 -16.57
C GLN A 484 45.67 2.52 -17.43
N SER A 485 46.44 1.60 -16.85
CA SER A 485 46.92 0.38 -17.54
C SER A 485 45.92 -0.79 -17.47
N LEU A 486 44.83 -0.66 -16.71
CA LEU A 486 43.81 -1.70 -16.56
C LEU A 486 42.87 -1.73 -17.77
N SER A 487 42.65 -2.91 -18.35
CA SER A 487 41.56 -3.09 -19.31
C SER A 487 40.27 -3.42 -18.57
N GLY A 488 39.30 -2.48 -18.57
CA GLY A 488 38.01 -2.64 -17.90
C GLY A 488 37.88 -1.80 -16.62
N HIS A 489 37.55 -0.52 -16.78
CA HIS A 489 37.42 0.47 -15.71
C HIS A 489 36.04 0.51 -15.03
N GLN A 490 35.06 -0.26 -15.53
CA GLN A 490 33.71 -0.34 -14.98
C GLN A 490 33.76 -0.70 -13.49
N ALA A 491 33.10 0.09 -12.63
CA ALA A 491 33.28 0.02 -11.19
C ALA A 491 31.93 0.24 -10.48
N VAL A 492 31.16 -0.83 -10.34
CA VAL A 492 29.80 -0.82 -9.81
C VAL A 492 29.82 -0.52 -8.31
N ALA A 493 29.03 0.46 -7.87
CA ALA A 493 28.79 0.72 -6.45
C ALA A 493 27.69 -0.19 -5.93
N LEU A 494 26.56 -0.26 -6.65
CA LEU A 494 25.40 -1.07 -6.27
C LEU A 494 24.86 -1.84 -7.48
N LEU A 495 24.80 -3.16 -7.34
CA LEU A 495 24.12 -4.09 -8.23
C LEU A 495 22.79 -4.53 -7.59
N THR A 496 21.70 -4.51 -8.35
CA THR A 496 20.46 -5.22 -8.02
C THR A 496 20.19 -6.30 -9.05
N GLN A 497 19.71 -7.46 -8.62
CA GLN A 497 19.48 -8.62 -9.48
C GLN A 497 18.27 -9.45 -9.01
N ALA A 498 17.13 -8.78 -8.79
CA ALA A 498 15.94 -9.31 -8.12
C ALA A 498 14.68 -8.45 -8.42
N ASP A 499 13.52 -8.87 -7.90
CA ASP A 499 12.27 -8.10 -8.01
C ASP A 499 11.89 -7.39 -6.71
N ARG A 500 11.14 -6.29 -6.83
CA ARG A 500 10.58 -5.48 -5.72
C ARG A 500 11.64 -4.86 -4.79
N ILE A 501 12.73 -4.36 -5.38
CA ILE A 501 13.84 -3.72 -4.64
C ILE A 501 13.56 -2.23 -4.39
N VAL A 502 13.72 -1.77 -3.15
CA VAL A 502 13.57 -0.35 -2.79
C VAL A 502 14.90 0.27 -2.36
N LEU A 503 15.32 1.34 -3.06
CA LEU A 503 16.45 2.18 -2.67
C LEU A 503 15.90 3.54 -2.22
N ASP A 504 15.82 3.78 -0.90
CA ASP A 504 15.14 4.96 -0.34
C ASP A 504 16.07 5.82 0.53
N GLY A 505 16.23 7.07 0.14
CA GLY A 505 17.09 8.03 0.84
C GLY A 505 18.57 7.63 0.85
N VAL A 506 19.05 6.93 -0.18
CA VAL A 506 20.46 6.51 -0.29
C VAL A 506 21.33 7.54 -1.04
N ILE A 507 22.64 7.35 -0.98
CA ILE A 507 23.60 7.88 -1.96
C ILE A 507 24.26 6.68 -2.64
N VAL A 508 24.28 6.64 -3.97
CA VAL A 508 25.06 5.69 -4.75
C VAL A 508 26.09 6.50 -5.54
N ASP A 509 27.38 6.32 -5.25
CA ASP A 509 28.48 7.10 -5.82
C ASP A 509 29.53 6.19 -6.44
N GLY A 510 29.89 6.48 -7.69
CA GLY A 510 30.91 5.79 -8.46
C GLY A 510 31.26 6.64 -9.67
N ASP A 511 31.94 6.07 -10.65
CA ASP A 511 32.32 6.80 -11.86
C ASP A 511 31.72 6.17 -13.11
N GLN A 512 32.40 5.23 -13.75
CA GLN A 512 31.80 4.43 -14.82
C GLN A 512 31.00 3.25 -14.25
N ASP A 513 29.80 3.01 -14.78
CA ASP A 513 28.91 1.87 -14.46
C ASP A 513 28.46 1.84 -12.96
N THR A 514 28.11 2.99 -12.36
CA THR A 514 27.86 3.11 -10.90
C THR A 514 26.71 2.24 -10.35
N LEU A 515 25.55 2.24 -11.00
CA LEU A 515 24.33 1.59 -10.52
C LEU A 515 23.82 0.59 -11.57
N GLU A 516 24.05 -0.70 -11.32
CA GLU A 516 23.66 -1.81 -12.18
C GLU A 516 22.32 -2.40 -11.75
N LEU A 517 21.35 -2.41 -12.65
CA LEU A 517 19.94 -2.70 -12.38
C LEU A 517 19.49 -3.84 -13.28
N GLU A 518 19.72 -5.06 -12.81
CA GLU A 518 19.55 -6.31 -13.56
C GLU A 518 18.38 -7.14 -13.04
N THR A 519 17.96 -8.12 -13.83
CA THR A 519 16.97 -9.12 -13.43
C THR A 519 17.65 -10.43 -13.05
N ALA A 520 16.98 -11.28 -12.25
CA ALA A 520 17.52 -12.58 -11.83
C ALA A 520 17.90 -13.49 -13.02
N ALA A 521 17.15 -13.39 -14.12
CA ALA A 521 17.49 -13.90 -15.45
C ALA A 521 16.76 -13.08 -16.52
N LYS A 522 17.18 -13.16 -17.80
CA LYS A 522 16.66 -12.34 -18.91
C LYS A 522 15.13 -12.41 -19.07
N ASP A 523 14.51 -13.55 -18.74
CA ASP A 523 13.06 -13.80 -18.80
C ASP A 523 12.29 -13.38 -17.53
N LYS A 524 12.98 -12.97 -16.46
CA LYS A 524 12.36 -12.59 -15.19
C LYS A 524 12.05 -11.11 -15.12
N VAL A 525 10.93 -10.80 -14.48
CA VAL A 525 10.63 -9.45 -14.00
C VAL A 525 11.63 -9.10 -12.90
N GLY A 526 12.14 -7.88 -12.92
CA GLY A 526 12.85 -7.28 -11.81
C GLY A 526 12.50 -5.80 -11.75
N ARG A 527 11.78 -5.38 -10.71
CA ARG A 527 11.36 -3.99 -10.49
C ARG A 527 12.19 -3.36 -9.38
N VAL A 528 12.68 -2.15 -9.66
CA VAL A 528 13.47 -1.36 -8.71
C VAL A 528 12.87 0.04 -8.57
N TYR A 529 12.55 0.45 -7.34
CA TYR A 529 12.11 1.81 -7.02
C TYR A 529 13.21 2.56 -6.27
N VAL A 530 13.77 3.58 -6.90
CA VAL A 530 14.80 4.46 -6.36
C VAL A 530 14.13 5.79 -6.01
N THR A 531 14.10 6.16 -4.74
CA THR A 531 13.40 7.38 -4.31
C THR A 531 14.14 8.18 -3.24
N ASN A 532 13.87 9.49 -3.20
CA ASN A 532 14.47 10.45 -2.28
C ASN A 532 16.01 10.43 -2.27
N SER A 533 16.68 9.91 -3.31
CA SER A 533 18.08 9.45 -3.29
C SER A 533 19.02 10.31 -4.13
N TYR A 534 20.32 10.10 -3.98
CA TYR A 534 21.35 10.62 -4.88
C TYR A 534 21.99 9.47 -5.67
N VAL A 535 22.16 9.64 -6.99
CA VAL A 535 22.95 8.72 -7.83
C VAL A 535 23.98 9.54 -8.59
N MET A 536 25.26 9.19 -8.47
CA MET A 536 26.39 10.02 -8.90
C MET A 536 27.35 9.22 -9.77
N GLY A 537 27.68 9.71 -10.98
CA GLY A 537 28.54 9.00 -11.91
C GLY A 537 28.84 9.76 -13.20
N ASN A 538 29.53 9.10 -14.15
CA ASN A 538 29.94 9.70 -15.42
C ASN A 538 29.49 8.91 -16.67
N VAL A 539 29.97 7.69 -16.90
CA VAL A 539 29.66 6.87 -18.08
C VAL A 539 28.72 5.73 -17.68
N ASP A 540 27.62 5.59 -18.41
CA ASP A 540 26.62 4.51 -18.30
C ASP A 540 26.16 4.24 -16.85
N PHE A 541 26.09 5.27 -16.02
CA PHE A 541 26.12 5.09 -14.58
C PHE A 541 24.78 4.67 -13.95
N ILE A 542 23.71 4.58 -14.75
CA ILE A 542 22.44 3.92 -14.42
C ILE A 542 22.09 2.99 -15.59
N PHE A 543 22.30 1.67 -15.44
CA PHE A 543 22.25 0.74 -16.58
C PHE A 543 21.68 -0.62 -16.20
N GLY A 544 21.34 -1.43 -17.20
CA GLY A 544 20.83 -2.79 -17.03
C GLY A 544 19.42 -3.03 -17.59
N ARG A 545 18.93 -4.26 -17.39
CA ARG A 545 17.68 -4.77 -17.98
C ARG A 545 16.45 -4.78 -17.06
N ALA A 546 16.56 -4.29 -15.82
CA ALA A 546 15.44 -4.19 -14.90
C ALA A 546 14.44 -3.10 -15.32
N THR A 547 13.21 -3.20 -14.81
CA THR A 547 12.24 -2.11 -14.83
C THR A 547 12.50 -1.18 -13.65
N VAL A 548 12.98 0.03 -13.94
CA VAL A 548 13.49 0.96 -12.93
C VAL A 548 12.63 2.21 -12.91
N VAL A 549 12.32 2.69 -11.71
CA VAL A 549 11.74 4.02 -11.50
C VAL A 549 12.61 4.81 -10.52
N VAL A 550 13.26 5.85 -11.03
CA VAL A 550 13.98 6.88 -10.25
C VAL A 550 13.06 8.08 -10.05
N ASP A 551 12.54 8.25 -8.83
CA ASP A 551 11.50 9.24 -8.51
C ASP A 551 11.93 10.19 -7.38
N LYS A 552 11.63 11.48 -7.49
CA LYS A 552 11.93 12.49 -6.43
C LYS A 552 13.40 12.49 -5.97
N SER A 553 14.32 12.25 -6.88
CA SER A 553 15.74 12.04 -6.58
C SER A 553 16.62 13.11 -7.22
N ILE A 554 17.93 13.03 -6.98
CA ILE A 554 18.95 13.88 -7.61
C ILE A 554 19.97 12.98 -8.30
N ILE A 555 20.23 13.26 -9.56
CA ILE A 555 21.23 12.60 -10.39
C ILE A 555 22.39 13.59 -10.57
N THR A 556 23.57 13.25 -10.06
CA THR A 556 24.74 14.12 -10.08
C THR A 556 25.79 13.67 -11.08
N LEU A 557 26.01 14.49 -12.10
CA LEU A 557 26.98 14.28 -13.17
C LEU A 557 28.38 14.61 -12.66
N LYS A 558 29.31 13.66 -12.78
CA LYS A 558 30.73 13.80 -12.38
C LYS A 558 31.62 14.06 -13.60
N LYS A 559 32.72 14.79 -13.40
CA LYS A 559 33.83 14.81 -14.36
C LYS A 559 34.52 13.44 -14.32
N ARG A 560 35.04 12.98 -15.47
CA ARG A 560 35.91 11.81 -15.54
C ARG A 560 37.25 12.09 -14.87
N TRP A 561 38.03 11.04 -14.59
CA TRP A 561 39.35 11.12 -13.96
C TRP A 561 40.32 12.14 -14.58
N ASN A 562 40.20 12.41 -15.88
CA ASN A 562 41.02 13.39 -16.63
C ASN A 562 40.42 14.81 -16.66
N GLY A 563 39.41 15.10 -15.85
CA GLY A 563 38.70 16.38 -15.77
C GLY A 563 37.67 16.63 -16.88
N THR A 564 37.53 15.74 -17.86
CA THR A 564 36.54 15.91 -18.94
C THR A 564 35.11 15.70 -18.44
N SER A 565 34.16 16.44 -19.01
CA SER A 565 32.74 16.39 -18.63
C SER A 565 31.89 15.46 -19.53
N ALA A 566 32.49 14.50 -20.24
CA ALA A 566 31.75 13.66 -21.18
C ALA A 566 31.19 12.39 -20.50
N GLY A 567 29.90 12.11 -20.71
CA GLY A 567 29.24 10.96 -20.09
C GLY A 567 27.81 10.70 -20.58
N TYR A 568 27.19 9.66 -20.01
CA TYR A 568 25.87 9.14 -20.36
C TYR A 568 25.12 8.79 -19.08
N VAL A 569 23.92 9.36 -18.87
CA VAL A 569 23.16 9.12 -17.63
C VAL A 569 22.58 7.71 -17.57
N THR A 570 22.00 7.22 -18.67
CA THR A 570 21.39 5.88 -18.72
C THR A 570 21.94 5.00 -19.84
N ALA A 571 22.05 3.69 -19.58
CA ALA A 571 22.34 2.67 -20.58
C ALA A 571 21.42 1.44 -20.39
N PRO A 572 20.11 1.56 -20.66
CA PRO A 572 19.16 0.44 -20.55
C PRO A 572 19.48 -0.70 -21.53
N SER A 573 19.14 -1.93 -21.15
CA SER A 573 19.27 -3.16 -21.97
C SER A 573 18.03 -4.07 -21.88
N THR A 574 16.86 -3.46 -21.74
CA THR A 574 15.56 -4.12 -21.53
C THR A 574 15.03 -4.89 -22.74
N ALA A 575 14.28 -5.95 -22.50
CA ALA A 575 13.47 -6.60 -23.55
C ALA A 575 12.26 -5.73 -23.95
N ALA A 576 11.79 -5.87 -25.19
CA ALA A 576 10.69 -5.08 -25.77
C ALA A 576 9.37 -5.14 -24.97
N ASN A 577 9.08 -6.31 -24.39
CA ASN A 577 7.88 -6.54 -23.59
C ASN A 577 7.98 -6.01 -22.14
N HIS A 578 9.15 -5.52 -21.71
CA HIS A 578 9.39 -4.95 -20.38
C HIS A 578 9.52 -3.42 -20.45
N LYS A 579 9.23 -2.74 -19.34
CA LYS A 579 9.49 -1.30 -19.16
C LYS A 579 10.95 -1.08 -18.78
N GLY A 580 11.53 0.04 -19.22
CA GLY A 580 12.96 0.38 -19.11
C GLY A 580 13.39 1.07 -17.82
N ILE A 581 14.07 2.21 -17.99
CA ILE A 581 14.40 3.17 -16.93
C ILE A 581 13.49 4.42 -17.03
N LEU A 582 12.71 4.69 -15.98
CA LEU A 582 11.93 5.92 -15.83
C LEU A 582 12.65 6.86 -14.86
N ILE A 583 12.95 8.08 -15.31
CA ILE A 583 13.40 9.18 -14.45
C ILE A 583 12.23 10.15 -14.31
N ASN A 584 11.61 10.21 -13.13
CA ASN A 584 10.43 11.02 -12.84
C ASN A 584 10.72 12.02 -11.71
N ARG A 585 10.20 13.25 -11.82
CA ARG A 585 10.28 14.28 -10.75
C ARG A 585 11.68 14.45 -10.14
N THR A 586 12.72 14.31 -10.97
CA THR A 586 14.12 14.18 -10.54
C THR A 586 14.94 15.34 -11.09
N THR A 587 15.96 15.78 -10.37
CA THR A 587 16.89 16.81 -10.85
C THR A 587 18.16 16.17 -11.39
N VAL A 588 18.54 16.50 -12.63
CA VAL A 588 19.80 16.06 -13.25
C VAL A 588 20.73 17.26 -13.35
N ASN A 589 21.82 17.28 -12.57
CA ASN A 589 22.75 18.41 -12.48
C ASN A 589 24.18 17.95 -12.12
N GLY A 590 25.16 18.86 -12.07
CA GLY A 590 26.54 18.54 -11.67
C GLY A 590 27.51 19.68 -11.97
N ASP A 591 28.70 19.65 -11.37
CA ASP A 591 29.81 20.55 -11.74
C ASP A 591 30.52 19.99 -12.97
N VAL A 592 29.88 20.15 -14.12
CA VAL A 592 30.31 19.67 -15.43
C VAL A 592 30.02 20.73 -16.50
N SER A 593 30.75 20.72 -17.61
CA SER A 593 30.56 21.67 -18.71
C SER A 593 29.14 21.60 -19.30
N ALA A 594 28.66 22.71 -19.86
CA ALA A 594 27.38 22.72 -20.59
C ALA A 594 27.43 21.79 -21.83
N ALA A 595 26.27 21.24 -22.21
CA ALA A 595 26.06 20.36 -23.37
C ALA A 595 27.09 19.22 -23.51
N SER A 596 27.49 18.62 -22.39
CA SER A 596 28.56 17.62 -22.32
C SER A 596 28.05 16.18 -22.07
N PHE A 597 26.87 16.01 -21.46
CA PHE A 597 26.24 14.72 -21.16
C PHE A 597 25.08 14.38 -22.09
N PHE A 598 24.94 13.09 -22.40
CA PHE A 598 23.72 12.49 -22.94
C PHE A 598 22.80 12.02 -21.79
N LEU A 599 21.47 12.08 -21.97
CA LEU A 599 20.51 11.41 -21.09
C LEU A 599 20.63 9.88 -21.20
N GLY A 600 21.09 9.36 -22.33
CA GLY A 600 21.42 7.94 -22.44
C GLY A 600 21.82 7.45 -23.81
N ARG A 601 22.07 6.14 -23.88
CA ARG A 601 22.33 5.37 -25.09
C ARG A 601 21.77 3.95 -24.98
N ASN A 602 21.56 3.30 -26.12
CA ASN A 602 20.93 1.98 -26.23
C ASN A 602 21.94 0.84 -26.01
N TRP A 603 21.96 0.21 -24.83
CA TRP A 603 22.90 -0.87 -24.58
C TRP A 603 22.36 -2.22 -25.06
N HIS A 604 23.01 -2.80 -26.07
CA HIS A 604 22.79 -4.17 -26.53
C HIS A 604 23.90 -5.08 -25.99
N PRO A 605 23.70 -5.81 -24.87
CA PRO A 605 24.77 -6.57 -24.22
C PRO A 605 25.31 -7.66 -25.14
N GLY A 606 26.62 -7.63 -25.44
CA GLY A 606 27.24 -8.59 -26.36
C GLY A 606 26.73 -8.51 -27.81
N GLY A 607 26.05 -7.42 -28.19
CA GLY A 607 25.41 -7.29 -29.51
C GLY A 607 24.05 -7.97 -29.63
N ASP A 608 23.37 -8.23 -28.50
CA ASP A 608 22.03 -8.84 -28.47
C ASP A 608 20.99 -8.01 -29.24
N THR A 609 20.57 -8.50 -30.41
CA THR A 609 19.58 -7.84 -31.28
C THR A 609 18.13 -8.02 -30.81
N THR A 610 17.88 -8.70 -29.69
CA THR A 610 16.54 -9.01 -29.17
C THR A 610 16.12 -8.13 -27.98
N VAL A 611 17.00 -7.26 -27.51
CA VAL A 611 16.63 -6.19 -26.58
C VAL A 611 16.11 -4.97 -27.34
N ASP A 612 15.28 -4.20 -26.66
CA ASP A 612 14.70 -2.92 -27.08
C ASP A 612 14.86 -1.99 -25.86
N PRO A 613 16.04 -1.35 -25.71
CA PRO A 613 16.35 -0.42 -24.65
C PRO A 613 15.32 0.71 -24.49
N GLN A 614 14.93 1.00 -23.25
CA GLN A 614 13.99 2.09 -22.95
C GLN A 614 14.53 3.02 -21.86
N THR A 615 14.56 4.33 -22.16
CA THR A 615 14.65 5.39 -21.13
C THR A 615 13.55 6.43 -21.38
N THR A 616 12.79 6.75 -20.34
CA THR A 616 11.86 7.88 -20.33
C THR A 616 12.22 8.85 -19.22
N VAL A 617 12.41 10.13 -19.56
CA VAL A 617 12.67 11.20 -18.57
C VAL A 617 11.50 12.15 -18.54
N ARG A 618 10.75 12.20 -17.43
CA ARG A 618 9.51 12.97 -17.32
C ARG A 618 9.42 13.84 -16.07
N ASN A 619 8.69 14.96 -16.17
CA ASN A 619 8.42 15.90 -15.08
C ASN A 619 9.69 16.33 -14.31
N SER A 620 10.85 16.31 -14.97
CA SER A 620 12.18 16.38 -14.34
C SER A 620 12.92 17.66 -14.72
N THR A 621 13.87 18.09 -13.89
CA THR A 621 14.65 19.33 -14.13
C THR A 621 16.04 18.97 -14.64
N LEU A 622 16.37 19.43 -15.84
CA LEU A 622 17.63 19.15 -16.54
C LEU A 622 18.50 20.41 -16.54
N SER A 623 19.73 20.31 -16.01
CA SER A 623 20.71 21.40 -16.07
C SER A 623 21.27 21.59 -17.48
N ALA A 624 21.93 22.72 -17.73
CA ALA A 624 22.60 23.03 -18.99
C ALA A 624 23.70 22.02 -19.40
N ALA A 625 24.05 21.05 -18.54
CA ALA A 625 24.98 19.96 -18.86
C ALA A 625 24.45 18.99 -19.94
N ILE A 626 23.13 18.86 -20.07
CA ILE A 626 22.50 17.95 -21.03
C ILE A 626 22.60 18.49 -22.46
N LYS A 627 22.99 17.63 -23.41
CA LYS A 627 23.08 17.94 -24.84
C LYS A 627 21.70 18.24 -25.46
N THR A 628 21.70 19.11 -26.46
CA THR A 628 20.50 19.41 -27.29
C THR A 628 20.01 18.20 -28.09
N THR A 629 20.93 17.29 -28.44
CA THR A 629 20.66 15.91 -28.88
C THR A 629 20.97 14.96 -27.70
N PRO A 630 19.99 14.67 -26.82
CA PRO A 630 20.26 13.99 -25.54
C PRO A 630 20.50 12.48 -25.65
N TRP A 631 20.30 11.88 -26.82
CA TRP A 631 20.46 10.43 -27.04
C TRP A 631 21.61 10.13 -28.00
N SER A 632 22.26 8.98 -27.82
CA SER A 632 23.43 8.52 -28.59
C SER A 632 23.33 7.05 -28.94
N ASP A 633 23.91 6.67 -30.07
CA ASP A 633 24.11 5.29 -30.49
C ASP A 633 25.13 4.57 -29.59
N MET A 634 25.11 3.24 -29.57
CA MET A 634 26.09 2.40 -28.88
C MET A 634 26.35 1.11 -29.65
N GLY A 635 27.63 0.67 -29.74
CA GLY A 635 27.98 -0.65 -30.27
C GLY A 635 27.62 -0.91 -31.74
N GLY A 636 27.24 0.12 -32.51
CA GLY A 636 26.75 0.00 -33.89
C GLY A 636 25.22 -0.04 -34.02
N PHE A 637 24.48 -0.01 -32.90
CA PHE A 637 23.02 0.09 -32.86
C PHE A 637 22.57 1.55 -32.80
N SER A 638 21.54 1.90 -33.57
CA SER A 638 20.99 3.26 -33.58
C SER A 638 19.95 3.42 -32.48
N TRP A 639 20.07 4.45 -31.63
CA TRP A 639 19.11 4.66 -30.54
C TRP A 639 17.69 4.95 -31.02
N LYS A 640 17.53 5.29 -32.30
CA LYS A 640 16.24 5.63 -32.93
C LYS A 640 15.39 4.41 -33.24
N ASP A 641 15.98 3.22 -33.20
CA ASP A 641 15.28 1.96 -33.36
C ASP A 641 14.67 1.46 -32.03
N ASP A 642 14.94 2.19 -30.93
CA ASP A 642 14.62 1.85 -29.54
C ASP A 642 13.75 2.92 -28.83
N ARG A 643 13.29 2.64 -27.62
CA ARG A 643 12.24 3.40 -26.90
C ARG A 643 12.77 4.53 -26.01
N PHE A 644 13.33 5.58 -26.60
CA PHE A 644 13.78 6.77 -25.89
C PHE A 644 12.76 7.92 -25.97
N ALA A 645 12.45 8.58 -24.85
CA ALA A 645 11.48 9.68 -24.81
C ALA A 645 11.66 10.65 -23.62
N GLU A 646 11.08 11.85 -23.77
CA GLU A 646 10.94 12.84 -22.69
C GLU A 646 9.48 13.28 -22.51
N TYR A 647 9.14 13.87 -21.35
CA TYR A 647 7.81 14.48 -21.14
C TYR A 647 7.82 15.59 -20.08
N LYS A 648 7.43 16.81 -20.46
CA LYS A 648 7.29 17.98 -19.53
C LYS A 648 8.50 18.20 -18.61
N ASN A 649 9.71 17.99 -19.15
CA ASN A 649 10.95 18.36 -18.48
C ASN A 649 11.17 19.88 -18.50
N THR A 650 11.91 20.39 -17.53
CA THR A 650 12.21 21.82 -17.37
C THR A 650 13.71 22.06 -17.17
N GLY A 651 14.14 23.32 -17.09
CA GLY A 651 15.54 23.71 -16.90
C GLY A 651 16.33 23.86 -18.21
N ALA A 652 17.55 24.40 -18.12
CA ALA A 652 18.34 24.79 -19.30
C ALA A 652 18.82 23.62 -20.19
N GLY A 653 18.75 22.38 -19.71
CA GLY A 653 18.99 21.17 -20.50
C GLY A 653 17.75 20.60 -21.18
N SER A 654 16.55 21.11 -20.86
CA SER A 654 15.30 20.76 -21.57
C SER A 654 15.26 21.43 -22.95
N GLY A 655 14.39 20.96 -23.84
CA GLY A 655 14.28 21.50 -25.20
C GLY A 655 13.08 20.94 -25.96
N SER A 656 12.72 21.63 -27.04
CA SER A 656 11.57 21.30 -27.89
C SER A 656 11.67 19.91 -28.51
N ALA A 657 10.51 19.33 -28.83
CA ALA A 657 10.41 18.07 -29.57
C ALA A 657 11.15 18.13 -30.92
N SER A 658 11.89 17.08 -31.26
CA SER A 658 12.52 16.90 -32.57
C SER A 658 12.78 15.42 -32.86
N SER A 659 13.20 15.08 -34.09
CA SER A 659 13.63 13.72 -34.45
C SER A 659 14.87 13.23 -33.70
N ASN A 660 15.59 14.11 -33.00
CA ASN A 660 16.69 13.75 -32.10
C ASN A 660 16.31 13.92 -30.61
N ARG A 661 15.08 14.33 -30.33
CA ARG A 661 14.55 14.61 -28.98
C ARG A 661 13.04 14.31 -28.94
N PRO A 662 12.63 13.03 -29.06
CA PRO A 662 11.23 12.63 -28.99
C PRO A 662 10.59 13.03 -27.65
N GLN A 663 9.37 13.56 -27.71
CA GLN A 663 8.55 13.90 -26.54
C GLN A 663 7.26 13.07 -26.59
N LEU A 664 6.83 12.55 -25.45
CA LEU A 664 5.52 11.91 -25.31
C LEU A 664 4.41 12.95 -25.43
N THR A 665 3.29 12.57 -26.05
CA THR A 665 2.03 13.30 -25.92
C THR A 665 1.42 13.08 -24.53
N ASP A 666 0.47 13.94 -24.12
CA ASP A 666 -0.25 13.77 -22.84
C ASP A 666 -0.94 12.40 -22.72
N ALA A 667 -1.49 11.87 -23.83
CA ALA A 667 -2.08 10.53 -23.85
C ALA A 667 -1.02 9.43 -23.66
N GLN A 668 0.13 9.51 -24.35
CA GLN A 668 1.23 8.53 -24.19
C GLN A 668 1.90 8.59 -22.81
N ALA A 669 1.83 9.73 -22.13
CA ALA A 669 2.36 9.91 -20.78
C ALA A 669 1.41 9.41 -19.68
N ALA A 670 0.12 9.24 -19.98
CA ALA A 670 -0.86 8.69 -19.04
C ALA A 670 -0.56 7.23 -18.68
N ASP A 671 -0.07 6.42 -19.64
CA ASP A 671 0.30 4.99 -19.45
C ASP A 671 1.79 4.80 -19.04
N GLN A 672 2.40 5.85 -18.51
CA GLN A 672 3.81 5.88 -18.09
C GLN A 672 4.02 6.55 -16.73
N GLU A 673 3.01 6.53 -15.87
CA GLU A 673 3.13 6.94 -14.47
C GLU A 673 3.88 5.89 -13.64
N VAL A 674 4.30 6.27 -12.43
CA VAL A 674 5.03 5.38 -11.51
C VAL A 674 4.29 4.05 -11.27
N ALA A 675 2.95 4.07 -11.19
CA ALA A 675 2.14 2.88 -10.97
C ALA A 675 2.21 1.86 -12.13
N ASP A 676 2.25 2.35 -13.38
CA ASP A 676 2.26 1.51 -14.58
C ASP A 676 3.60 0.77 -14.72
N TRP A 677 4.69 1.45 -14.36
CA TRP A 677 6.03 0.89 -14.39
C TRP A 677 6.28 -0.10 -13.25
N LEU A 678 5.66 0.10 -12.08
CA LEU A 678 5.75 -0.84 -10.96
C LEU A 678 4.76 -2.02 -11.09
N GLY A 679 3.83 -1.99 -12.04
CA GLY A 679 2.94 -3.12 -12.37
C GLY A 679 2.11 -3.58 -11.17
N GLY A 680 1.49 -2.64 -10.47
CA GLY A 680 0.66 -2.89 -9.29
C GLY A 680 1.42 -3.18 -7.98
N TRP A 681 2.75 -3.25 -8.00
CA TRP A 681 3.54 -3.29 -6.76
C TRP A 681 3.55 -1.92 -6.08
N THR A 682 3.33 -1.89 -4.76
CA THR A 682 3.43 -0.69 -3.92
C THR A 682 4.69 -0.78 -3.04
N PRO A 683 5.75 0.00 -3.36
CA PRO A 683 7.00 0.00 -2.60
C PRO A 683 6.79 0.39 -1.13
N GLY A 684 7.46 -0.33 -0.23
CA GLY A 684 7.44 -0.04 1.21
C GLY A 684 6.46 -0.88 2.04
N THR A 685 5.79 -1.85 1.42
CA THR A 685 5.10 -2.94 2.13
C THR A 685 6.05 -4.06 2.58
#